data_AF-A0A2V4P4X8-F1
#
_entry.id   AF-A0A2V4P4X8-F1
#
_cell.length_a   1.000
_cell.length_b   1.000
_cell.length_c   1.000
_cell.angle_alpha   90.00
_cell.angle_beta   90.00
_cell.angle_gamma   90.00
#
_symmetry.space_group_name_H-M   'P 1'
#
loop_
_entity.id
_entity.type
_entity.pdbx_description
1 polymer ?
#
loop_
_entity_poly.entity_id
_entity_poly.type
_entity_poly.pdbx_seq_one_letter_code
_entity_poly.pdbx_strand_id
1 'polypeptide(L)'
;MKRPWHALLASAVVAGTTTVPAALAPASAVAADGDITSSILADSDVVLGGNAVVNVPPGTHTYAGVISGQGTLRISGTGTLVLTKDSTFTLPGSQQHQSVSIPGGNHPYVVVSNPDQPAITVEAGATLQYGNGGTTGLVGAFPYNSPGYQQNQDNIRVDGTLNLSLTRLFDLGTISGSGTIVQPRGMWGTLQLCGSSPFSGVFDIGTGANYASTTCAAELPNAGAVVNRGSWIIDTPLNQTVVQRQNFFSREYGNDVNVHSRPGSKVVLTGTYSYSDNTGTTVPALSDSKLNWVTVAHQLNKRGTNIEGADVHWGDGTTHQIFMPGTAETAYVNLHANSQRSRLTFDYNGPVTLGLPIGGGRFHDTLAAPGAGDIVIAGTAGNDVTFAAAQFYDGSTTIQQGATLRLGSGTAGPDGSLYAKGSLDAVSDNGSLIVQNVRTPVTLPAVSGSGSVTQDGTATTTLTAASYTGATTVARGTLAVVGASLSSSSGVALTDGSAVLDLGAASSTTLRKLDVVTGAKVILPGGARSLTVGSQEVEVSGDTLSVGGAVFSIARTGGHLELTAQAAGAQASASASATSAPPGRTGASAPAGSTAAGSPAAHGGQGREVLASVAVALAAAAGIATLVPRRRHGGTDRRRRHGR
;
A
#
# COMPACT_ATOMS: atom_id res chain seq x y z
N MET A 1 -4.57 18.99 -32.42
CA MET A 1 -5.13 19.97 -33.38
C MET A 1 -5.09 21.34 -32.74
N LYS A 2 -4.39 22.28 -33.37
CA LYS A 2 -4.38 23.72 -33.04
C LYS A 2 -5.66 24.35 -33.58
N ARG A 3 -6.35 25.23 -32.82
CA ARG A 3 -7.02 26.48 -33.28
C ARG A 3 -7.90 27.13 -32.18
N PRO A 4 -8.22 28.44 -32.28
CA PRO A 4 -7.60 29.45 -31.43
C PRO A 4 -8.60 30.40 -30.74
N TRP A 5 -8.04 31.35 -30.00
CA TRP A 5 -8.71 32.49 -29.38
C TRP A 5 -9.25 33.49 -30.43
N HIS A 6 -10.44 34.04 -30.16
CA HIS A 6 -10.88 35.32 -30.71
C HIS A 6 -11.26 36.27 -29.57
N ALA A 7 -10.57 37.41 -29.56
CA ALA A 7 -10.93 38.60 -28.81
C ALA A 7 -12.19 39.25 -29.42
N LEU A 8 -13.09 39.73 -28.57
CA LEU A 8 -14.17 40.63 -28.95
C LEU A 8 -14.16 41.81 -27.97
N LEU A 9 -13.67 42.93 -28.48
CA LEU A 9 -13.91 44.27 -27.95
C LEU A 9 -15.38 44.62 -28.17
N ALA A 10 -16.09 45.00 -27.10
CA ALA A 10 -17.35 45.70 -27.20
C ALA A 10 -17.34 46.88 -26.23
N SER A 11 -17.15 48.06 -26.79
CA SER A 11 -17.36 49.35 -26.13
C SER A 11 -18.87 49.61 -26.05
N ALA A 12 -19.39 49.85 -24.85
CA ALA A 12 -20.70 50.45 -24.66
C ALA A 12 -20.57 51.57 -23.62
N VAL A 13 -20.65 52.81 -24.11
CA VAL A 13 -20.79 54.02 -23.29
C VAL A 13 -22.25 54.11 -22.87
N VAL A 14 -22.52 54.04 -21.58
CA VAL A 14 -23.80 54.46 -20.99
C VAL A 14 -23.48 55.52 -19.95
N ALA A 15 -23.89 56.76 -20.24
CA ALA A 15 -23.87 57.86 -19.30
C ALA A 15 -25.01 57.67 -18.31
N GLY A 16 -24.68 57.29 -17.08
CA GLY A 16 -25.59 57.26 -15.93
C GLY A 16 -25.00 58.12 -14.82
N THR A 17 -25.75 59.11 -14.35
CA THR A 17 -25.40 59.98 -13.23
C THR A 17 -25.33 59.17 -11.93
N THR A 18 -24.13 58.71 -11.56
CA THR A 18 -23.88 58.12 -10.24
C THR A 18 -23.43 59.21 -9.28
N THR A 19 -24.21 59.44 -8.23
CA THR A 19 -23.73 60.08 -7.00
C THR A 19 -22.51 59.29 -6.52
N VAL A 20 -21.33 59.90 -6.59
CA VAL A 20 -20.09 59.35 -6.05
C VAL A 20 -20.27 59.29 -4.53
N PRO A 21 -20.35 58.11 -3.88
CA PRO A 21 -20.14 58.09 -2.44
C PRO A 21 -18.71 58.57 -2.23
N ALA A 22 -18.54 59.60 -1.39
CA ALA A 22 -17.24 60.08 -0.98
C ALA A 22 -16.38 58.86 -0.61
N ALA A 23 -15.29 58.64 -1.33
CA ALA A 23 -14.28 57.69 -0.93
C ALA A 23 -13.84 58.12 0.47
N LEU A 24 -14.23 57.34 1.48
CA LEU A 24 -13.58 57.39 2.79
C LEU A 24 -12.09 57.25 2.48
N ALA A 25 -11.30 58.25 2.89
CA ALA A 25 -9.85 58.13 2.87
C ALA A 25 -9.47 56.76 3.46
N PRO A 26 -8.46 56.05 2.94
CA PRO A 26 -7.98 54.86 3.62
C PRO A 26 -7.68 55.27 5.05
N ALA A 27 -8.33 54.60 6.02
CA ALA A 27 -8.02 54.81 7.42
C ALA A 27 -6.50 54.70 7.55
N SER A 28 -5.86 55.75 8.09
CA SER A 28 -4.40 55.78 8.18
C SER A 28 -3.95 54.54 8.95
N ALA A 29 -3.11 53.72 8.32
CA ALA A 29 -2.69 52.46 8.91
C ALA A 29 -2.06 52.70 10.28
N VAL A 30 -2.44 51.90 11.28
CA VAL A 30 -2.00 52.08 12.66
C VAL A 30 -0.61 51.45 12.80
N ALA A 31 0.40 52.28 13.03
CA ALA A 31 1.71 51.78 13.48
C ALA A 31 1.54 51.18 14.88
N ALA A 32 1.89 49.92 15.06
CA ALA A 32 1.68 49.26 16.35
C ALA A 32 2.75 48.22 16.68
N ASP A 33 3.06 48.14 17.97
CA ASP A 33 3.78 47.09 18.67
C ASP A 33 3.00 46.71 19.96
N GLY A 34 3.24 45.53 20.52
CA GLY A 34 2.52 45.06 21.71
C GLY A 34 1.12 44.50 21.40
N ASP A 35 0.10 44.84 22.20
CA ASP A 35 -1.26 44.31 22.01
C ASP A 35 -2.02 45.11 20.95
N ILE A 36 -2.32 44.47 19.82
CA ILE A 36 -3.02 45.09 18.69
C ILE A 36 -4.47 44.60 18.54
N THR A 37 -5.00 43.92 19.57
CA THR A 37 -6.31 43.25 19.51
C THR A 37 -7.44 44.21 19.14
N SER A 38 -7.49 45.40 19.74
CA SER A 38 -8.54 46.39 19.44
C SER A 38 -8.50 46.87 18.00
N SER A 39 -7.30 47.04 17.43
CA SER A 39 -7.12 47.47 16.04
C SER A 39 -7.58 46.39 15.06
N ILE A 40 -7.27 45.12 15.37
CA ILE A 40 -7.73 43.97 14.58
C ILE A 40 -9.25 43.83 14.66
N LEU A 41 -9.85 43.91 15.85
CA LEU A 41 -11.30 43.82 16.02
C LEU A 41 -12.07 45.01 15.41
N ALA A 42 -11.37 46.12 15.15
CA ALA A 42 -11.91 47.29 14.46
C ALA A 42 -11.61 47.28 12.94
N ASP A 43 -11.12 46.17 12.38
CA ASP A 43 -10.77 46.01 10.96
C ASP A 43 -9.76 47.05 10.42
N SER A 44 -8.94 47.62 11.30
CA SER A 44 -7.95 48.63 10.89
C SER A 44 -6.77 47.97 10.18
N ASP A 45 -6.23 48.62 9.15
CA ASP A 45 -4.92 48.24 8.59
C ASP A 45 -3.83 48.51 9.64
N VAL A 46 -2.93 47.56 9.83
CA VAL A 46 -1.86 47.61 10.85
C VAL A 46 -0.49 47.55 10.18
N VAL A 47 0.42 48.43 10.60
CA VAL A 47 1.84 48.38 10.23
C VAL A 47 2.64 47.99 11.47
N LEU A 48 3.22 46.80 11.46
CA LEU A 48 4.08 46.32 12.52
C LEU A 48 5.38 47.13 12.56
N GLY A 49 5.70 47.66 13.75
CA GLY A 49 7.01 48.24 14.08
C GLY A 49 7.84 47.35 15.00
N GLY A 50 7.32 46.19 15.38
CA GLY A 50 7.90 45.27 16.35
C GLY A 50 7.00 44.08 16.62
N ASN A 51 7.22 43.41 17.76
CA ASN A 51 6.46 42.22 18.13
C ASN A 51 5.03 42.60 18.54
N ALA A 52 4.04 41.94 17.96
CA ALA A 52 2.62 42.16 18.23
C ALA A 52 1.91 40.89 18.72
N VAL A 53 0.87 41.07 19.52
CA VAL A 53 -0.06 40.03 19.94
C VAL A 53 -1.51 40.40 19.59
N VAL A 54 -2.27 39.42 19.12
CA VAL A 54 -3.72 39.46 19.05
C VAL A 54 -4.28 38.44 20.02
N ASN A 55 -4.90 38.92 21.10
CA ASN A 55 -5.58 38.07 22.08
C ASN A 55 -7.03 37.88 21.65
N VAL A 56 -7.27 36.86 20.82
CA VAL A 56 -8.56 36.64 20.16
C VAL A 56 -9.62 36.23 21.20
N PRO A 57 -10.67 37.05 21.41
CA PRO A 57 -11.74 36.71 22.35
C PRO A 57 -12.48 35.44 21.90
N PRO A 58 -13.16 34.71 22.80
CA PRO A 58 -13.99 33.58 22.42
C PRO A 58 -14.95 33.89 21.25
N GLY A 59 -15.09 32.94 20.32
CA GLY A 59 -15.87 33.12 19.09
C GLY A 59 -15.00 33.29 17.84
N THR A 60 -15.64 33.56 16.71
CA THR A 60 -14.98 33.76 15.41
C THR A 60 -15.01 35.23 15.03
N HIS A 61 -13.85 35.79 14.73
CA HIS A 61 -13.65 37.20 14.39
C HIS A 61 -13.02 37.30 13.01
N THR A 62 -13.71 37.94 12.09
CA THR A 62 -13.23 38.18 10.72
C THR A 62 -12.46 39.48 10.70
N TYR A 63 -11.23 39.46 10.19
CA TYR A 63 -10.40 40.63 9.97
C TYR A 63 -10.37 40.99 8.49
N ALA A 64 -10.87 42.19 8.18
CA ALA A 64 -10.95 42.77 6.84
C ALA A 64 -9.82 43.76 6.53
N GLY A 65 -8.96 44.08 7.50
CA GLY A 65 -7.76 44.88 7.28
C GLY A 65 -6.59 44.06 6.73
N VAL A 66 -5.42 44.70 6.60
CA VAL A 66 -4.14 44.04 6.29
C VAL A 66 -3.08 44.35 7.35
N ILE A 67 -2.21 43.37 7.61
CA ILE A 67 -1.02 43.54 8.44
C ILE A 67 0.19 43.66 7.51
N SER A 68 1.03 44.67 7.74
CA SER A 68 2.26 44.93 6.98
C SER A 68 3.41 45.34 7.90
N GLY A 69 4.59 45.66 7.37
CA GLY A 69 5.71 46.19 8.16
C GLY A 69 6.73 45.13 8.58
N GLN A 70 7.33 45.31 9.76
CA GLN A 70 8.35 44.39 10.29
C GLN A 70 8.09 44.02 11.76
N GLY A 71 8.23 42.75 12.09
CA GLY A 71 8.01 42.23 13.44
C GLY A 71 7.54 40.78 13.46
N THR A 72 7.01 40.35 14.61
CA THR A 72 6.37 39.04 14.79
C THR A 72 4.91 39.21 15.14
N LEU A 73 4.06 38.28 14.74
CA LEU A 73 2.65 38.23 15.12
C LEU A 73 2.34 36.98 15.95
N ARG A 74 1.89 37.19 17.18
CA ARG A 74 1.45 36.12 18.08
C ARG A 74 -0.06 36.12 18.20
N ILE A 75 -0.70 34.99 17.89
CA ILE A 75 -2.14 34.79 18.04
C ILE A 75 -2.37 34.01 19.33
N SER A 76 -3.01 34.65 20.29
CA SER A 76 -3.34 34.09 21.61
C SER A 76 -4.85 34.09 21.86
N GLY A 77 -5.26 33.59 23.02
CA GLY A 77 -6.67 33.52 23.41
C GLY A 77 -7.32 32.20 23.01
N THR A 78 -8.64 32.17 23.00
CA THR A 78 -9.43 30.94 22.73
C THR A 78 -10.35 31.06 21.52
N GLY A 79 -10.28 32.18 20.80
CA GLY A 79 -11.08 32.43 19.62
C GLY A 79 -10.41 32.06 18.31
N THR A 80 -11.14 32.31 17.23
CA THR A 80 -10.68 32.17 15.84
C THR A 80 -10.52 33.54 15.20
N LEU A 81 -9.33 33.85 14.69
CA LEU A 81 -9.08 35.02 13.85
C LEU A 81 -9.07 34.59 12.37
N VAL A 82 -9.98 35.12 11.56
CA VAL A 82 -10.08 34.82 10.13
C VAL A 82 -9.51 35.98 9.32
N LEU A 83 -8.40 35.75 8.61
CA LEU A 83 -7.82 36.73 7.70
C LEU A 83 -8.50 36.64 6.33
N THR A 84 -9.07 37.73 5.84
CA THR A 84 -9.75 37.76 4.53
C THR A 84 -8.93 38.41 3.42
N LYS A 85 -7.93 39.22 3.78
CA LYS A 85 -6.97 39.84 2.85
C LYS A 85 -5.57 39.33 3.13
N ASP A 86 -4.74 39.31 2.08
CA ASP A 86 -3.33 38.96 2.22
C ASP A 86 -2.60 40.00 3.06
N SER A 87 -1.71 39.53 3.93
CA SER A 87 -0.86 40.36 4.79
C SER A 87 0.61 40.08 4.50
N THR A 88 1.44 41.11 4.54
CA THR A 88 2.82 41.07 4.03
C THR A 88 3.74 41.84 4.98
N PHE A 89 4.24 41.15 6.01
CA PHE A 89 5.27 41.66 6.90
C PHE A 89 6.45 40.69 6.90
N THR A 90 7.55 41.06 7.53
CA THR A 90 8.72 40.18 7.67
C THR A 90 9.35 40.35 9.05
N LEU A 91 10.23 39.45 9.47
CA LEU A 91 11.12 39.74 10.59
C LEU A 91 11.99 40.99 10.30
N PRO A 92 12.46 41.72 11.31
CA PRO A 92 13.48 42.75 11.10
C PRO A 92 14.70 42.18 10.38
N GLY A 93 15.33 42.95 9.49
CA GLY A 93 16.45 42.47 8.65
C GLY A 93 17.62 41.86 9.44
N SER A 94 17.83 42.30 10.69
CA SER A 94 18.85 41.72 11.58
C SER A 94 18.54 40.31 12.09
N GLN A 95 17.31 39.82 11.89
CA GLN A 95 16.83 38.48 12.27
C GLN A 95 16.59 37.59 11.05
N GLN A 96 16.79 38.12 9.83
CA GLN A 96 16.66 37.37 8.58
C GLN A 96 18.01 36.71 8.25
N HIS A 97 18.13 35.44 8.58
CA HIS A 97 19.29 34.56 8.39
C HIS A 97 18.98 33.36 7.48
N GLN A 98 17.72 33.14 7.12
CA GLN A 98 17.28 32.10 6.21
C GLN A 98 17.95 32.20 4.85
N SER A 99 18.52 31.08 4.41
CA SER A 99 19.17 30.95 3.13
C SER A 99 18.37 30.04 2.21
N VAL A 100 18.00 30.54 1.04
CA VAL A 100 17.32 29.79 -0.01
C VAL A 100 18.25 29.70 -1.22
N SER A 101 18.56 28.48 -1.63
CA SER A 101 19.38 28.20 -2.81
C SER A 101 18.59 27.37 -3.82
N ILE A 102 18.94 27.51 -5.10
CA ILE A 102 18.27 26.83 -6.22
C ILE A 102 19.32 26.05 -7.05
N PRO A 103 19.88 24.95 -6.51
CA PRO A 103 20.74 24.04 -7.27
C PRO A 103 19.98 23.31 -8.39
N GLY A 104 20.70 22.52 -9.21
CA GLY A 104 20.11 21.58 -10.17
C GLY A 104 20.13 22.00 -11.64
N GLY A 105 20.61 23.20 -11.97
CA GLY A 105 20.80 23.65 -13.36
C GLY A 105 19.50 23.59 -14.17
N ASN A 106 19.44 22.74 -15.20
CA ASN A 106 18.25 22.55 -16.05
C ASN A 106 17.06 21.91 -15.32
N HIS A 107 17.28 21.33 -14.15
CA HIS A 107 16.24 20.78 -13.28
C HIS A 107 16.36 21.40 -11.89
N PRO A 108 16.02 22.69 -11.76
CA PRO A 108 16.25 23.44 -10.54
C PRO A 108 15.34 22.95 -9.41
N TYR A 109 15.85 22.90 -8.19
CA TYR A 109 15.06 22.62 -7.00
C TYR A 109 15.47 23.52 -5.84
N VAL A 110 14.53 23.84 -4.97
CA VAL A 110 14.70 24.74 -3.84
C VAL A 110 15.27 23.98 -2.64
N VAL A 111 16.28 24.56 -2.02
CA VAL A 111 16.83 24.12 -0.74
C VAL A 111 16.80 25.30 0.23
N VAL A 112 16.07 25.11 1.33
CA VAL A 112 16.03 26.05 2.46
C VAL A 112 17.01 25.56 3.53
N SER A 113 17.83 26.48 4.06
CA SER A 113 18.80 26.23 5.12
C SER A 113 18.82 27.39 6.12
N ASN A 114 19.21 27.10 7.37
CA ASN A 114 19.20 28.06 8.48
C ASN A 114 17.86 28.80 8.62
N PRO A 115 16.71 28.10 8.70
CA PRO A 115 15.42 28.74 8.71
C PRO A 115 15.30 29.78 9.82
N ASP A 116 14.72 30.92 9.49
CA ASP A 116 14.45 32.01 10.44
C ASP A 116 13.52 31.57 11.56
N GLN A 117 13.55 32.30 12.67
CA GLN A 117 12.56 32.11 13.72
C GLN A 117 11.14 32.36 13.17
N PRO A 118 10.09 31.77 13.77
CA PRO A 118 8.74 31.99 13.33
C PRO A 118 8.34 33.47 13.39
N ALA A 119 7.96 34.06 12.26
CA ALA A 119 7.34 35.38 12.20
C ALA A 119 5.90 35.33 12.71
N ILE A 120 5.25 34.17 12.63
CA ILE A 120 3.90 33.93 13.15
C ILE A 120 3.95 32.83 14.21
N THR A 121 3.30 33.06 15.35
CA THR A 121 3.05 32.03 16.37
C THR A 121 1.57 31.93 16.68
N VAL A 122 0.97 30.75 16.49
CA VAL A 122 -0.39 30.43 16.94
C VAL A 122 -0.29 29.65 18.24
N GLU A 123 -0.63 30.28 19.35
CA GLU A 123 -0.53 29.67 20.68
C GLU A 123 -1.60 28.60 20.91
N ALA A 124 -1.32 27.70 21.85
CA ALA A 124 -2.27 26.69 22.29
C ALA A 124 -3.60 27.35 22.73
N GLY A 125 -4.71 26.78 22.26
CA GLY A 125 -6.06 27.30 22.50
C GLY A 125 -6.57 28.29 21.44
N ALA A 126 -5.68 28.98 20.73
CA ALA A 126 -6.06 29.93 19.68
C ALA A 126 -6.20 29.27 18.31
N THR A 127 -7.02 29.86 17.45
CA THR A 127 -7.11 29.48 16.03
C THR A 127 -6.80 30.67 15.13
N LEU A 128 -5.85 30.49 14.22
CA LEU A 128 -5.63 31.39 13.09
C LEU A 128 -6.20 30.73 11.84
N GLN A 129 -6.96 31.48 11.04
CA GLN A 129 -7.50 30.99 9.79
C GLN A 129 -7.04 31.86 8.63
N TYR A 130 -6.41 31.22 7.63
CA TYR A 130 -6.08 31.84 6.36
C TYR A 130 -7.24 31.67 5.38
N GLY A 131 -7.81 32.78 4.94
CA GLY A 131 -8.89 32.83 3.97
C GLY A 131 -10.25 32.38 4.51
N ASN A 132 -11.27 32.53 3.67
CA ASN A 132 -12.66 32.17 3.95
C ASN A 132 -13.33 31.44 2.76
N GLY A 133 -12.55 30.66 2.01
CA GLY A 133 -12.99 29.97 0.78
C GLY A 133 -12.55 30.65 -0.51
N GLY A 134 -11.81 31.75 -0.43
CA GLY A 134 -11.27 32.50 -1.57
C GLY A 134 -9.78 32.25 -1.81
N THR A 135 -9.16 33.12 -2.62
CA THR A 135 -7.71 33.08 -2.91
C THR A 135 -6.87 33.94 -1.97
N THR A 136 -7.50 34.81 -1.17
CA THR A 136 -6.85 35.78 -0.28
C THR A 136 -6.98 35.39 1.19
N GLY A 137 -6.18 36.02 2.05
CA GLY A 137 -6.14 35.76 3.50
C GLY A 137 -4.88 35.04 3.96
N LEU A 138 -3.83 35.01 3.13
CA LEU A 138 -2.53 34.42 3.47
C LEU A 138 -1.62 35.47 4.12
N VAL A 139 -0.84 35.06 5.11
CA VAL A 139 0.33 35.84 5.55
C VAL A 139 1.57 35.27 4.85
N GLY A 140 2.33 36.13 4.17
CA GLY A 140 3.62 35.73 3.64
C GLY A 140 4.31 36.78 2.79
N ALA A 141 5.65 36.73 2.80
CA ALA A 141 6.54 37.43 1.90
C ALA A 141 7.32 36.43 1.04
N PHE A 142 7.40 36.67 -0.27
CA PHE A 142 7.89 35.68 -1.24
C PHE A 142 9.07 36.20 -2.09
N PRO A 143 10.25 36.48 -1.50
CA PRO A 143 11.35 37.15 -2.20
C PRO A 143 12.19 36.24 -3.11
N TYR A 144 12.01 34.91 -3.05
CA TYR A 144 13.02 33.95 -3.54
C TYR A 144 12.89 33.51 -5.00
N ASN A 145 11.84 33.92 -5.72
CA ASN A 145 11.58 33.48 -7.12
C ASN A 145 11.74 31.96 -7.34
N SER A 146 11.30 31.16 -6.36
CA SER A 146 11.42 29.71 -6.37
C SER A 146 10.68 29.06 -7.56
N PRO A 147 11.25 28.03 -8.20
CA PRO A 147 10.58 27.31 -9.28
C PRO A 147 9.42 26.45 -8.75
N GLY A 148 8.27 26.51 -9.43
CA GLY A 148 7.11 25.65 -9.19
C GLY A 148 6.17 26.11 -8.07
N TYR A 149 6.66 26.86 -7.08
CA TYR A 149 5.87 27.41 -5.97
C TYR A 149 6.50 28.71 -5.45
N GLN A 150 5.78 29.46 -4.60
CA GLN A 150 6.30 30.66 -3.96
C GLN A 150 6.77 30.32 -2.53
N GLN A 151 8.09 30.15 -2.32
CA GLN A 151 8.68 29.89 -1.01
C GLN A 151 8.42 31.08 -0.09
N ASN A 152 7.72 30.84 1.01
CA ASN A 152 7.46 31.86 2.01
C ASN A 152 8.72 32.12 2.84
N GLN A 153 9.04 33.39 3.08
CA GLN A 153 10.07 33.83 4.01
C GLN A 153 9.56 33.76 5.46
N ASP A 154 8.26 33.95 5.67
CA ASP A 154 7.68 34.02 7.00
C ASP A 154 7.39 32.61 7.52
N ASN A 155 8.30 32.10 8.34
CA ASN A 155 8.14 30.82 9.02
C ASN A 155 7.03 30.91 10.09
N ILE A 156 6.40 29.78 10.39
CA ILE A 156 5.26 29.71 11.31
C ILE A 156 5.43 28.65 12.39
N ARG A 157 5.00 29.00 13.61
CA ARG A 157 4.85 28.08 14.73
C ARG A 157 3.37 27.89 15.03
N VAL A 158 2.90 26.65 15.04
CA VAL A 158 1.52 26.29 15.31
C VAL A 158 1.47 25.37 16.53
N ASP A 159 1.14 25.93 17.69
CA ASP A 159 0.85 25.18 18.93
C ASP A 159 -0.67 25.04 19.17
N GLY A 160 -1.46 25.97 18.62
CA GLY A 160 -2.92 25.91 18.54
C GLY A 160 -3.44 25.27 17.25
N THR A 161 -4.35 25.95 16.55
CA THR A 161 -4.89 25.49 15.25
C THR A 161 -4.63 26.52 14.15
N LEU A 162 -4.10 26.06 13.01
CA LEU A 162 -4.07 26.83 11.77
C LEU A 162 -5.08 26.24 10.78
N ASN A 163 -6.11 27.00 10.42
CA ASN A 163 -7.12 26.60 9.44
C ASN A 163 -6.83 27.23 8.07
N LEU A 164 -6.72 26.40 7.03
CA LEU A 164 -6.28 26.77 5.69
C LEU A 164 -7.47 26.77 4.72
N SER A 165 -8.24 27.84 4.71
CA SER A 165 -9.42 28.03 3.86
C SER A 165 -9.10 28.87 2.62
N LEU A 166 -8.12 28.41 1.84
CA LEU A 166 -7.67 29.01 0.59
C LEU A 166 -7.93 28.10 -0.62
N THR A 167 -8.19 28.69 -1.79
CA THR A 167 -8.41 27.99 -3.08
C THR A 167 -7.27 28.17 -4.10
N ARG A 168 -6.06 28.48 -3.61
CA ARG A 168 -4.84 28.62 -4.42
C ARG A 168 -3.73 27.67 -3.95
N LEU A 169 -2.62 27.62 -4.69
CA LEU A 169 -1.36 27.05 -4.20
C LEU A 169 -0.72 28.03 -3.20
N PHE A 170 -0.20 27.53 -2.08
CA PHE A 170 0.51 28.33 -1.09
C PHE A 170 1.51 27.48 -0.28
N ASP A 171 2.53 28.15 0.26
CA ASP A 171 3.57 27.60 1.11
C ASP A 171 3.58 28.36 2.44
N LEU A 172 3.82 27.64 3.54
CA LEU A 172 3.81 28.19 4.90
C LEU A 172 5.21 28.51 5.43
N GLY A 173 6.26 28.38 4.60
CA GLY A 173 7.64 28.41 5.06
C GLY A 173 7.99 27.18 5.89
N THR A 174 8.97 27.33 6.76
CA THR A 174 9.34 26.31 7.75
C THR A 174 8.29 26.28 8.86
N ILE A 175 7.74 25.10 9.12
CA ILE A 175 6.67 24.89 10.09
C ILE A 175 7.23 24.28 11.37
N SER A 176 6.86 24.84 12.51
CA SER A 176 7.20 24.32 13.85
C SER A 176 5.98 24.28 14.77
N GLY A 177 6.15 23.75 15.99
CA GLY A 177 5.07 23.60 16.97
C GLY A 177 4.45 22.20 16.99
N SER A 178 3.44 22.01 17.84
CA SER A 178 2.81 20.71 18.12
C SER A 178 1.27 20.70 17.93
N GLY A 179 0.71 21.77 17.37
CA GLY A 179 -0.71 21.97 17.19
C GLY A 179 -1.30 21.20 16.00
N THR A 180 -2.37 21.73 15.41
CA THR A 180 -3.03 21.12 14.24
C THR A 180 -3.09 22.09 13.07
N ILE A 181 -2.70 21.61 11.89
CA ILE A 181 -2.86 22.34 10.63
C ILE A 181 -4.00 21.67 9.87
N VAL A 182 -5.10 22.39 9.69
CA VAL A 182 -6.34 21.88 9.09
C VAL A 182 -6.53 22.53 7.74
N GLN A 183 -6.78 21.73 6.71
CA GLN A 183 -7.38 22.19 5.46
C GLN A 183 -8.83 21.67 5.43
N PRO A 184 -9.85 22.52 5.32
CA PRO A 184 -11.23 22.07 5.18
C PRO A 184 -11.43 21.22 3.92
N ARG A 185 -12.48 20.39 3.91
CA ARG A 185 -12.90 19.65 2.70
C ARG A 185 -13.49 20.59 1.65
N GLY A 186 -13.39 20.20 0.38
CA GLY A 186 -13.93 20.95 -0.75
C GLY A 186 -13.12 22.22 -1.09
N MET A 187 -11.97 22.37 -0.44
CA MET A 187 -11.02 23.45 -0.64
C MET A 187 -10.07 23.10 -1.76
N TRP A 188 -10.34 23.56 -2.98
CA TRP A 188 -9.48 23.30 -4.15
C TRP A 188 -8.17 24.12 -4.18
N GLY A 189 -7.67 24.50 -3.01
CA GLY A 189 -6.31 25.01 -2.84
C GLY A 189 -5.36 23.89 -2.47
N THR A 190 -4.07 24.13 -2.64
CA THR A 190 -3.03 23.12 -2.41
C THR A 190 -1.99 23.69 -1.45
N LEU A 191 -1.87 23.06 -0.28
CA LEU A 191 -0.74 23.29 0.61
C LEU A 191 0.50 22.64 -0.03
N GLN A 192 1.51 23.45 -0.34
CA GLN A 192 2.82 22.97 -0.76
C GLN A 192 3.70 22.82 0.47
N LEU A 193 4.17 21.61 0.74
CA LEU A 193 5.15 21.30 1.77
C LEU A 193 6.50 21.09 1.10
N CYS A 194 7.46 21.95 1.42
CA CYS A 194 8.83 21.91 0.92
C CYS A 194 9.81 22.17 2.06
N GLY A 195 11.02 21.62 1.94
CA GLY A 195 12.07 21.74 2.96
C GLY A 195 11.81 20.84 4.17
N SER A 196 12.69 20.98 5.17
CA SER A 196 12.61 20.23 6.43
C SER A 196 11.92 21.08 7.48
N SER A 197 10.84 20.56 8.08
CA SER A 197 10.07 21.27 9.10
C SER A 197 10.08 20.50 10.43
N PRO A 198 10.47 21.14 11.56
CA PRO A 198 10.50 20.48 12.87
C PRO A 198 9.11 20.26 13.49
N PHE A 199 8.03 20.64 12.80
CA PHE A 199 6.64 20.45 13.22
C PHE A 199 6.41 19.02 13.75
N SER A 200 5.75 18.95 14.90
CA SER A 200 5.47 17.70 15.63
C SER A 200 3.98 17.40 15.78
N GLY A 201 3.13 18.30 15.28
CA GLY A 201 1.69 18.17 15.38
C GLY A 201 1.06 17.30 14.30
N VAL A 202 -0.23 17.53 14.05
CA VAL A 202 -1.05 16.78 13.09
C VAL A 202 -1.43 17.65 11.90
N PHE A 203 -1.34 17.08 10.70
CA PHE A 203 -1.95 17.64 9.50
C PHE A 203 -3.31 16.98 9.28
N ASP A 204 -4.38 17.76 9.20
CA ASP A 204 -5.71 17.29 8.76
C ASP A 204 -6.03 17.88 7.38
N ILE A 205 -5.83 17.08 6.34
CA ILE A 205 -5.92 17.51 4.95
C ILE A 205 -7.27 17.11 4.36
N GLY A 206 -8.15 18.09 4.20
CA GLY A 206 -9.51 17.93 3.69
C GLY A 206 -9.61 17.69 2.18
N THR A 207 -8.69 18.23 1.37
CA THR A 207 -8.83 18.21 -0.10
C THR A 207 -7.57 17.77 -0.81
N GLY A 208 -6.44 18.45 -0.57
CA GLY A 208 -5.18 18.07 -1.20
C GLY A 208 -3.97 18.83 -0.67
N ALA A 209 -2.86 18.12 -0.55
CA ALA A 209 -1.56 18.67 -0.21
C ALA A 209 -0.46 18.02 -1.07
N ASN A 210 0.53 18.83 -1.45
CA ASN A 210 1.75 18.35 -2.07
C ASN A 210 2.82 18.20 -0.99
N TYR A 211 3.35 17.01 -0.83
CA TYR A 211 4.52 16.70 -0.01
C TYR A 211 5.72 16.51 -0.91
N ALA A 212 6.66 17.45 -0.86
CA ALA A 212 7.69 17.63 -1.87
C ALA A 212 7.09 17.95 -3.25
N SER A 213 7.95 18.08 -4.25
CA SER A 213 7.57 18.30 -5.64
C SER A 213 8.75 17.96 -6.56
N THR A 214 8.59 18.18 -7.86
CA THR A 214 9.71 18.14 -8.82
C THR A 214 10.80 19.16 -8.53
N THR A 215 10.47 20.23 -7.81
CA THR A 215 11.32 21.39 -7.57
C THR A 215 11.61 21.61 -6.09
N CYS A 216 11.25 20.68 -5.20
CA CYS A 216 11.67 20.72 -3.79
C CYS A 216 11.59 19.31 -3.18
N ALA A 217 12.50 18.99 -2.26
CA ALA A 217 12.30 17.86 -1.35
C ALA A 217 11.49 18.31 -0.12
N ALA A 218 10.95 17.38 0.64
CA ALA A 218 10.27 17.66 1.90
C ALA A 218 10.64 16.63 2.97
N GLU A 219 10.73 17.09 4.21
CA GLU A 219 10.93 16.25 5.38
C GLU A 219 10.10 16.75 6.57
N LEU A 220 9.38 15.82 7.19
CA LEU A 220 8.66 16.03 8.45
C LEU A 220 9.13 15.02 9.48
N PRO A 221 10.35 15.16 10.05
CA PRO A 221 10.92 14.13 10.91
C PRO A 221 10.11 13.87 12.19
N ASN A 222 9.44 14.91 12.72
CA ASN A 222 8.77 14.84 14.02
C ASN A 222 7.23 14.84 13.92
N ALA A 223 6.65 15.05 12.73
CA ALA A 223 5.21 15.20 12.60
C ALA A 223 4.50 13.93 13.08
N GLY A 224 3.46 14.10 13.89
CA GLY A 224 2.81 12.99 14.58
C GLY A 224 1.98 12.11 13.65
N ALA A 225 1.08 12.71 12.87
CA ALA A 225 0.20 12.00 11.96
C ALA A 225 -0.35 12.89 10.84
N VAL A 226 -0.90 12.26 9.81
CA VAL A 226 -1.69 12.90 8.75
C VAL A 226 -3.10 12.31 8.74
N VAL A 227 -4.11 13.11 9.00
CA VAL A 227 -5.50 12.77 8.65
C VAL A 227 -5.70 13.12 7.20
N ASN A 228 -5.75 12.12 6.33
CA ASN A 228 -5.95 12.31 4.90
C ASN A 228 -7.42 12.12 4.56
N ARG A 229 -8.11 13.19 4.19
CA ARG A 229 -9.50 13.15 3.72
C ARG A 229 -9.61 13.43 2.22
N GLY A 230 -8.52 13.83 1.58
CA GLY A 230 -8.45 14.09 0.15
C GLY A 230 -7.26 13.37 -0.48
N SER A 231 -6.45 14.10 -1.23
CA SER A 231 -5.26 13.55 -1.90
C SER A 231 -3.96 14.06 -1.27
N TRP A 232 -3.12 13.13 -0.82
CA TRP A 232 -1.75 13.43 -0.44
C TRP A 232 -0.83 13.08 -1.61
N ILE A 233 -0.21 14.09 -2.22
CA ILE A 233 0.55 13.95 -3.45
C ILE A 233 2.03 14.05 -3.13
N ILE A 234 2.81 13.03 -3.48
CA ILE A 234 4.26 12.97 -3.28
C ILE A 234 4.92 13.00 -4.65
N ASP A 235 5.93 13.84 -4.84
CA ASP A 235 6.84 13.81 -6.00
C ASP A 235 8.27 14.08 -5.49
N THR A 236 9.27 13.96 -6.35
CA THR A 236 10.68 14.14 -5.97
C THR A 236 11.39 15.05 -6.94
N PRO A 237 12.40 15.83 -6.53
CA PRO A 237 13.41 16.32 -7.46
C PRO A 237 14.23 15.15 -8.02
N LEU A 238 14.99 15.37 -9.09
CA LEU A 238 15.89 14.35 -9.66
C LEU A 238 16.95 13.89 -8.67
N ASN A 239 17.23 12.58 -8.67
CA ASN A 239 18.23 11.93 -7.83
C ASN A 239 18.05 12.17 -6.32
N GLN A 240 16.81 12.39 -5.87
CA GLN A 240 16.51 12.61 -4.45
C GLN A 240 15.75 11.45 -3.83
N THR A 241 15.89 11.30 -2.52
CA THR A 241 15.03 10.44 -1.72
C THR A 241 14.09 11.30 -0.89
N VAL A 242 12.79 11.05 -1.00
CA VAL A 242 11.78 11.67 -0.14
C VAL A 242 11.26 10.63 0.82
N VAL A 243 11.35 10.89 2.12
CA VAL A 243 10.90 9.97 3.17
C VAL A 243 9.66 10.52 3.85
N GLN A 244 8.62 9.70 3.95
CA GLN A 244 7.39 9.98 4.68
C GLN A 244 7.23 8.95 5.79
N ARG A 245 7.34 9.40 7.05
CA ARG A 245 7.36 8.53 8.23
C ARG A 245 6.03 8.43 8.96
N GLN A 246 5.16 9.41 8.72
CA GLN A 246 3.92 9.59 9.46
C GLN A 246 2.95 8.44 9.21
N ASN A 247 2.18 8.11 10.23
CA ASN A 247 0.95 7.36 10.06
C ASN A 247 -0.09 8.24 9.37
N PHE A 248 -0.77 7.67 8.37
CA PHE A 248 -1.90 8.28 7.70
C PHE A 248 -3.20 7.68 8.21
N PHE A 249 -4.21 8.51 8.35
CA PHE A 249 -5.54 8.10 8.76
C PHE A 249 -6.57 8.58 7.75
N SER A 250 -7.21 7.62 7.07
CA SER A 250 -8.41 7.86 6.25
C SER A 250 -9.64 8.00 7.14
N ARG A 251 -10.56 8.88 6.77
CA ARG A 251 -11.90 8.97 7.38
C ARG A 251 -13.02 8.98 6.35
N GLU A 252 -12.66 8.98 5.08
CA GLU A 252 -13.52 9.43 4.00
C GLU A 252 -13.27 8.59 2.77
N TYR A 253 -14.35 8.16 2.12
CA TYR A 253 -14.25 7.39 0.89
C TYR A 253 -13.56 8.20 -0.22
N GLY A 254 -12.66 7.54 -0.96
CA GLY A 254 -12.02 8.10 -2.15
C GLY A 254 -10.77 8.93 -1.88
N ASN A 255 -10.30 8.97 -0.63
CA ASN A 255 -9.03 9.57 -0.29
C ASN A 255 -7.86 8.67 -0.70
N ASP A 256 -6.73 9.27 -1.07
CA ASP A 256 -5.60 8.53 -1.65
C ASP A 256 -4.24 9.17 -1.38
N VAL A 257 -3.20 8.36 -1.50
CA VAL A 257 -1.81 8.79 -1.54
C VAL A 257 -1.29 8.55 -2.96
N ASN A 258 -1.01 9.64 -3.67
CA ASN A 258 -0.49 9.60 -5.04
C ASN A 258 1.03 9.77 -4.99
N VAL A 259 1.77 8.84 -5.59
CA VAL A 259 3.23 8.81 -5.53
C VAL A 259 3.81 8.89 -6.93
N HIS A 260 4.57 9.95 -7.15
CA HIS A 260 5.42 10.19 -8.29
C HIS A 260 6.88 10.13 -7.85
N SER A 261 7.78 9.82 -8.78
CA SER A 261 9.20 10.06 -8.58
C SER A 261 9.88 10.38 -9.90
N ARG A 262 10.92 11.21 -9.84
CA ARG A 262 11.75 11.55 -11.00
C ARG A 262 12.84 10.51 -11.20
N PRO A 263 13.42 10.40 -12.42
CA PRO A 263 14.54 9.50 -12.67
C PRO A 263 15.64 9.58 -11.60
N GLY A 264 16.17 8.42 -11.21
CA GLY A 264 17.19 8.29 -10.16
C GLY A 264 16.71 8.57 -8.73
N SER A 265 15.41 8.81 -8.54
CA SER A 265 14.82 9.22 -7.26
C SER A 265 13.89 8.14 -6.72
N LYS A 266 13.67 8.16 -5.40
CA LYS A 266 12.77 7.21 -4.74
C LYS A 266 11.96 7.85 -3.63
N VAL A 267 10.78 7.30 -3.37
CA VAL A 267 9.94 7.65 -2.22
C VAL A 267 9.95 6.50 -1.22
N VAL A 268 10.20 6.78 0.05
CA VAL A 268 10.20 5.78 1.12
C VAL A 268 9.06 6.07 2.09
N LEU A 269 8.13 5.12 2.22
CA LEU A 269 6.97 5.21 3.10
C LEU A 269 7.15 4.22 4.26
N THR A 270 7.38 4.72 5.47
CA THR A 270 7.69 3.86 6.64
C THR A 270 6.57 3.80 7.69
N GLY A 271 5.59 4.70 7.60
CA GLY A 271 4.40 4.71 8.46
C GLY A 271 3.34 3.69 8.00
N THR A 272 2.16 3.76 8.61
CA THR A 272 0.98 2.98 8.20
C THR A 272 -0.11 3.91 7.70
N TYR A 273 -0.75 3.57 6.57
CA TYR A 273 -1.98 4.15 6.10
C TYR A 273 -3.17 3.34 6.59
N SER A 274 -3.79 3.83 7.65
CA SER A 274 -4.91 3.20 8.36
C SER A 274 -6.23 3.97 8.16
N TYR A 275 -7.31 3.39 8.67
CA TYR A 275 -8.59 4.08 8.89
C TYR A 275 -8.59 4.74 10.26
N SER A 276 -9.36 5.81 10.46
CA SER A 276 -9.65 6.40 11.76
C SER A 276 -11.14 6.33 12.03
N ASP A 277 -11.52 5.75 13.17
CA ASP A 277 -12.90 5.64 13.63
C ASP A 277 -13.28 6.68 14.69
N ASN A 278 -12.33 7.53 15.09
CA ASN A 278 -12.60 8.72 15.90
C ASN A 278 -12.70 10.00 15.05
N THR A 279 -13.24 11.07 15.65
CA THR A 279 -13.36 12.39 15.01
C THR A 279 -12.28 13.39 15.44
N GLY A 280 -11.39 13.02 16.38
CA GLY A 280 -10.38 13.92 16.94
C GLY A 280 -9.35 14.35 15.91
N THR A 281 -9.22 15.65 15.64
CA THR A 281 -8.27 16.18 14.63
C THR A 281 -6.84 16.33 15.16
N THR A 282 -6.66 16.33 16.49
CA THR A 282 -5.36 16.42 17.17
C THR A 282 -4.76 15.06 17.51
N VAL A 283 -5.57 14.00 17.58
CA VAL A 283 -5.16 12.63 17.96
C VAL A 283 -5.95 11.60 17.13
N PRO A 284 -5.70 11.51 15.81
CA PRO A 284 -6.35 10.50 15.00
C PRO A 284 -5.92 9.11 15.43
N ALA A 285 -6.88 8.19 15.51
CA ALA A 285 -6.63 6.82 15.95
C ALA A 285 -7.64 5.85 15.35
N LEU A 286 -7.30 4.57 15.46
CA LEU A 286 -8.18 3.45 15.19
C LEU A 286 -8.34 2.63 16.46
N SER A 287 -9.58 2.45 16.94
CA SER A 287 -9.83 1.73 18.20
C SER A 287 -9.42 0.26 18.15
N ASP A 288 -9.56 -0.38 17.00
CA ASP A 288 -9.13 -1.76 16.73
C ASP A 288 -8.47 -1.85 15.35
N SER A 289 -7.18 -2.20 15.33
CA SER A 289 -6.40 -2.44 14.11
C SER A 289 -7.05 -3.40 13.10
N LYS A 290 -7.89 -4.34 13.56
CA LYS A 290 -8.62 -5.29 12.70
C LYS A 290 -9.62 -4.60 11.78
N LEU A 291 -10.08 -3.39 12.12
CA LEU A 291 -10.97 -2.59 11.27
C LEU A 291 -10.33 -2.17 9.94
N ASN A 292 -9.01 -2.27 9.80
CA ASN A 292 -8.36 -2.13 8.49
C ASN A 292 -8.74 -3.25 7.51
N TRP A 293 -9.17 -4.41 8.02
CA TRP A 293 -9.37 -5.65 7.27
C TRP A 293 -10.85 -6.02 7.09
N VAL A 294 -11.78 -5.22 7.61
CA VAL A 294 -13.22 -5.43 7.47
C VAL A 294 -13.89 -4.17 6.94
N THR A 295 -14.85 -4.30 6.04
CA THR A 295 -15.58 -3.16 5.47
C THR A 295 -16.44 -2.49 6.53
N VAL A 296 -16.39 -1.16 6.61
CA VAL A 296 -17.33 -0.36 7.43
C VAL A 296 -18.45 0.23 6.57
N ALA A 297 -19.48 0.80 7.20
CA ALA A 297 -20.62 1.41 6.51
C ALA A 297 -20.15 2.42 5.45
N HIS A 298 -20.79 2.38 4.28
CA HIS A 298 -20.46 3.23 3.12
C HIS A 298 -19.00 3.17 2.65
N GLN A 299 -18.25 2.12 3.01
CA GLN A 299 -16.84 1.96 2.64
C GLN A 299 -15.96 3.15 3.10
N LEU A 300 -16.30 3.79 4.23
CA LEU A 300 -15.54 4.93 4.76
C LEU A 300 -14.07 4.60 5.07
N ASN A 301 -13.74 3.32 5.25
CA ASN A 301 -12.38 2.85 5.45
C ASN A 301 -11.64 2.49 4.15
N LYS A 302 -12.28 2.62 2.99
CA LYS A 302 -11.66 2.34 1.69
C LYS A 302 -10.73 3.48 1.29
N ARG A 303 -9.44 3.15 1.23
CA ARG A 303 -8.34 4.08 0.93
C ARG A 303 -7.41 3.51 -0.12
N GLY A 304 -6.66 4.38 -0.79
CA GLY A 304 -5.83 3.93 -1.92
C GLY A 304 -4.45 4.54 -2.00
N THR A 305 -3.61 3.87 -2.76
CA THR A 305 -2.36 4.46 -3.24
C THR A 305 -2.19 4.24 -4.73
N ASN A 306 -1.88 5.31 -5.44
CA ASN A 306 -1.57 5.29 -6.86
C ASN A 306 -0.07 5.54 -7.00
N ILE A 307 0.64 4.61 -7.62
CA ILE A 307 2.06 4.73 -7.94
C ILE A 307 2.16 5.01 -9.44
N GLU A 308 2.62 6.20 -9.77
CA GLU A 308 2.40 6.84 -11.08
C GLU A 308 3.72 6.99 -11.85
N GLY A 309 4.30 5.84 -12.22
CA GLY A 309 5.63 5.78 -12.84
C GLY A 309 6.72 6.19 -11.85
N ALA A 310 6.66 5.65 -10.64
CA ALA A 310 7.55 6.00 -9.53
C ALA A 310 8.26 4.78 -8.95
N ASP A 311 9.41 5.01 -8.32
CA ASP A 311 10.12 4.04 -7.47
C ASP A 311 9.76 4.29 -6.01
N VAL A 312 9.06 3.32 -5.42
CA VAL A 312 8.48 3.43 -4.08
C VAL A 312 8.95 2.26 -3.23
N HIS A 313 9.40 2.59 -2.02
CA HIS A 313 9.68 1.62 -0.97
C HIS A 313 8.59 1.72 0.08
N TRP A 314 7.97 0.58 0.41
CA TRP A 314 7.21 0.43 1.64
C TRP A 314 8.11 -0.23 2.68
N GLY A 315 8.35 0.49 3.77
CA GLY A 315 9.41 0.17 4.72
C GLY A 315 10.78 0.63 4.23
N ASP A 316 11.74 0.58 5.15
CA ASP A 316 13.15 0.93 4.97
C ASP A 316 14.09 -0.11 5.63
N GLY A 317 13.54 -1.30 5.88
CA GLY A 317 14.22 -2.40 6.55
C GLY A 317 14.30 -2.26 8.07
N THR A 318 13.59 -1.30 8.68
CA THR A 318 13.56 -1.11 10.14
C THR A 318 12.22 -1.46 10.81
N THR A 319 11.19 -1.74 10.00
CA THR A 319 9.83 -2.03 10.47
C THR A 319 9.27 -3.32 9.89
N HIS A 320 8.26 -3.89 10.54
CA HIS A 320 7.43 -5.01 10.06
C HIS A 320 5.94 -4.64 10.17
N GLN A 321 5.62 -3.35 10.16
CA GLN A 321 4.26 -2.85 10.00
C GLN A 321 4.03 -2.54 8.53
N ILE A 322 3.12 -3.27 7.88
CA ILE A 322 2.82 -3.02 6.47
C ILE A 322 2.26 -1.62 6.28
N PHE A 323 2.74 -0.91 5.25
CA PHE A 323 2.26 0.44 4.94
C PHE A 323 0.74 0.47 4.73
N MET A 324 0.15 -0.51 4.07
CA MET A 324 -1.28 -0.51 3.78
C MET A 324 -1.97 -1.83 4.18
N PRO A 325 -2.38 -1.97 5.46
CA PRO A 325 -3.10 -3.16 5.92
C PRO A 325 -4.52 -3.18 5.35
N GLY A 326 -5.01 -4.31 4.84
CA GLY A 326 -6.40 -4.41 4.39
C GLY A 326 -6.64 -5.45 3.31
N THR A 327 -7.86 -5.44 2.78
CA THR A 327 -8.34 -6.35 1.73
C THR A 327 -8.71 -5.57 0.47
N ALA A 328 -9.11 -6.26 -0.61
CA ALA A 328 -9.60 -5.63 -1.83
C ALA A 328 -10.83 -4.73 -1.61
N GLU A 329 -11.60 -4.98 -0.56
CA GLU A 329 -12.79 -4.22 -0.19
C GLU A 329 -12.46 -2.95 0.61
N THR A 330 -11.33 -2.94 1.33
CA THR A 330 -10.94 -1.85 2.25
C THR A 330 -9.74 -1.04 1.77
N ALA A 331 -9.02 -1.49 0.75
CA ALA A 331 -7.91 -0.73 0.18
C ALA A 331 -7.63 -1.08 -1.28
N TYR A 332 -6.82 -0.26 -1.96
CA TYR A 332 -6.34 -0.54 -3.32
C TYR A 332 -4.93 0.00 -3.59
N VAL A 333 -4.14 -0.74 -4.38
CA VAL A 333 -2.87 -0.27 -4.97
C VAL A 333 -3.02 -0.26 -6.48
N ASN A 334 -2.76 0.89 -7.09
CA ASN A 334 -2.65 1.00 -8.54
C ASN A 334 -1.19 1.26 -8.93
N LEU A 335 -0.67 0.50 -9.89
CA LEU A 335 0.60 0.74 -10.56
C LEU A 335 0.34 1.23 -11.97
N HIS A 336 0.83 2.42 -12.30
CA HIS A 336 0.75 2.97 -13.64
C HIS A 336 2.13 3.14 -14.25
N ALA A 337 2.20 3.03 -15.57
CA ALA A 337 3.36 3.44 -16.34
C ALA A 337 3.10 4.84 -16.89
N ASN A 338 4.07 5.74 -16.70
CA ASN A 338 4.10 7.06 -17.32
C ASN A 338 5.35 7.18 -18.18
N SER A 339 6.25 8.14 -17.93
CA SER A 339 7.57 8.19 -18.56
C SER A 339 8.47 7.00 -18.19
N GLN A 340 8.12 6.30 -17.11
CA GLN A 340 8.74 5.06 -16.65
C GLN A 340 7.66 4.17 -16.04
N ARG A 341 7.97 2.87 -15.89
CA ARG A 341 7.12 1.92 -15.18
C ARG A 341 7.23 2.15 -13.68
N SER A 342 6.19 1.78 -12.93
CA SER A 342 6.26 1.83 -11.48
C SER A 342 7.12 0.71 -10.93
N ARG A 343 7.76 0.96 -9.79
CA ARG A 343 8.47 -0.06 -9.00
C ARG A 343 8.01 0.04 -7.56
N LEU A 344 7.57 -1.07 -6.99
CA LEU A 344 7.19 -1.17 -5.58
C LEU A 344 8.09 -2.18 -4.87
N THR A 345 8.87 -1.68 -3.92
CA THR A 345 9.77 -2.47 -3.08
C THR A 345 9.16 -2.67 -1.69
N PHE A 346 9.02 -3.92 -1.25
CA PHE A 346 8.67 -4.28 0.13
C PHE A 346 9.98 -4.49 0.90
N ASP A 347 10.24 -3.63 1.89
CA ASP A 347 11.49 -3.59 2.64
C ASP A 347 11.23 -3.57 4.16
N TYR A 348 10.99 -4.77 4.70
CA TYR A 348 10.63 -4.98 6.11
C TYR A 348 11.67 -5.85 6.83
N ASN A 349 11.70 -5.78 8.17
CA ASN A 349 12.58 -6.59 9.02
C ASN A 349 11.88 -7.77 9.71
N GLY A 350 10.71 -8.15 9.22
CA GLY A 350 9.91 -9.22 9.78
C GLY A 350 8.71 -9.54 8.88
N PRO A 351 7.88 -10.52 9.28
CA PRO A 351 6.74 -10.95 8.49
C PRO A 351 5.67 -9.87 8.32
N VAL A 352 5.17 -9.70 7.10
CA VAL A 352 4.04 -8.84 6.76
C VAL A 352 3.08 -9.53 5.79
N THR A 353 1.81 -9.15 5.83
CA THR A 353 0.77 -9.69 4.94
C THR A 353 0.17 -8.59 4.09
N LEU A 354 0.25 -8.75 2.76
CA LEU A 354 -0.51 -8.00 1.78
C LEU A 354 -1.81 -8.76 1.46
N GLY A 355 -2.93 -8.35 2.05
CA GLY A 355 -4.23 -9.00 1.83
C GLY A 355 -5.07 -8.41 0.70
N LEU A 356 -4.51 -7.46 -0.05
CA LEU A 356 -5.18 -6.81 -1.17
C LEU A 356 -4.39 -7.04 -2.48
N PRO A 357 -5.06 -6.97 -3.64
CA PRO A 357 -4.39 -7.10 -4.93
C PRO A 357 -3.68 -5.80 -5.30
N ILE A 358 -2.49 -5.93 -5.87
CA ILE A 358 -1.83 -4.89 -6.64
C ILE A 358 -2.37 -4.97 -8.07
N GLY A 359 -2.88 -3.84 -8.57
CA GLY A 359 -3.55 -3.74 -9.86
C GLY A 359 -3.18 -2.49 -10.64
N GLY A 360 -3.97 -2.22 -11.67
CA GLY A 360 -4.03 -0.93 -12.34
C GLY A 360 -5.49 -0.51 -12.52
N GLY A 361 -5.72 0.73 -12.96
CA GLY A 361 -7.08 1.25 -13.16
C GLY A 361 -7.14 2.73 -12.87
N ARG A 362 -8.24 3.39 -13.22
CA ARG A 362 -8.37 4.83 -12.99
C ARG A 362 -9.08 5.08 -11.66
N PHE A 363 -8.46 5.85 -10.77
CA PHE A 363 -9.05 6.18 -9.46
C PHE A 363 -9.39 4.91 -8.64
N HIS A 364 -10.65 4.76 -8.24
CA HIS A 364 -11.16 3.63 -7.45
C HIS A 364 -11.60 2.43 -8.31
N ASP A 365 -11.53 2.51 -9.65
CA ASP A 365 -11.74 1.39 -10.57
C ASP A 365 -10.50 0.48 -10.64
N THR A 366 -9.93 0.18 -9.48
CA THR A 366 -8.79 -0.71 -9.34
C THR A 366 -9.10 -2.08 -9.96
N LEU A 367 -8.08 -2.74 -10.50
CA LEU A 367 -8.17 -4.04 -11.21
C LEU A 367 -8.93 -4.00 -12.55
N ALA A 368 -9.24 -2.81 -13.08
CA ALA A 368 -9.79 -2.70 -14.44
C ALA A 368 -8.79 -3.11 -15.53
N ALA A 369 -7.49 -3.05 -15.21
CA ALA A 369 -6.40 -3.51 -16.06
C ALA A 369 -5.25 -4.04 -15.18
N PRO A 370 -4.33 -4.86 -15.72
CA PRO A 370 -3.11 -5.20 -15.01
C PRO A 370 -2.33 -3.94 -14.66
N GLY A 371 -1.82 -3.87 -13.43
CA GLY A 371 -0.89 -2.83 -13.00
C GLY A 371 0.39 -2.85 -13.84
N ALA A 372 0.90 -1.69 -14.22
CA ALA A 372 2.11 -1.57 -15.01
C ALA A 372 3.31 -1.23 -14.10
N GLY A 373 3.87 -2.26 -13.46
CA GLY A 373 5.06 -2.07 -12.63
C GLY A 373 5.74 -3.37 -12.20
N ASP A 374 6.90 -3.22 -11.59
CA ASP A 374 7.76 -4.29 -11.10
C ASP A 374 7.74 -4.33 -9.56
N ILE A 375 7.79 -5.54 -9.00
CA ILE A 375 7.75 -5.78 -7.57
C ILE A 375 9.10 -6.30 -7.08
N VAL A 376 9.58 -5.77 -5.96
CA VAL A 376 10.80 -6.25 -5.29
C VAL A 376 10.52 -6.59 -3.84
N ILE A 377 10.89 -7.79 -3.42
CA ILE A 377 10.99 -8.17 -2.02
C ILE A 377 12.46 -8.00 -1.62
N ALA A 378 12.75 -6.96 -0.82
CA ALA A 378 14.11 -6.54 -0.51
C ALA A 378 14.84 -7.55 0.37
N GLY A 379 16.15 -7.68 0.19
CA GLY A 379 17.03 -8.63 0.88
C GLY A 379 17.31 -8.33 2.35
N THR A 380 16.44 -7.53 2.99
CA THR A 380 16.53 -7.21 4.41
C THR A 380 16.33 -8.48 5.23
N ALA A 381 17.18 -8.67 6.24
CA ALA A 381 17.11 -9.84 7.10
C ALA A 381 15.74 -9.93 7.78
N GLY A 382 15.08 -11.09 7.64
CA GLY A 382 13.75 -11.33 8.20
C GLY A 382 12.60 -10.82 7.34
N ASN A 383 12.85 -10.19 6.18
CA ASN A 383 11.78 -9.76 5.27
C ASN A 383 11.02 -10.97 4.72
N ASP A 384 9.79 -11.15 5.19
CA ASP A 384 8.91 -12.26 4.80
C ASP A 384 7.54 -11.69 4.42
N VAL A 385 7.28 -11.59 3.12
CA VAL A 385 6.08 -10.94 2.58
C VAL A 385 5.09 -12.00 2.12
N THR A 386 3.89 -12.00 2.70
CA THR A 386 2.79 -12.86 2.27
C THR A 386 1.83 -12.11 1.36
N PHE A 387 1.70 -12.56 0.11
CA PHE A 387 0.60 -12.18 -0.78
C PHE A 387 -0.59 -13.08 -0.48
N ALA A 388 -1.50 -12.60 0.35
CA ALA A 388 -2.73 -13.30 0.73
C ALA A 388 -3.89 -13.05 -0.26
N ALA A 389 -3.64 -12.35 -1.36
CA ALA A 389 -4.60 -12.13 -2.45
C ALA A 389 -3.95 -12.38 -3.81
N ALA A 390 -4.78 -12.69 -4.81
CA ALA A 390 -4.37 -12.81 -6.20
C ALA A 390 -3.86 -11.45 -6.73
N GLN A 391 -2.60 -11.39 -7.15
CA GLN A 391 -2.01 -10.18 -7.69
C GLN A 391 -2.33 -10.01 -9.18
N PHE A 392 -2.42 -8.77 -9.64
CA PHE A 392 -2.87 -8.42 -10.98
C PHE A 392 -2.03 -7.29 -11.59
N TYR A 393 -0.72 -7.49 -11.67
CA TYR A 393 0.21 -6.59 -12.36
C TYR A 393 0.93 -7.33 -13.49
N ASP A 394 1.15 -6.67 -14.61
CA ASP A 394 2.04 -7.13 -15.69
C ASP A 394 3.44 -6.61 -15.39
N GLY A 395 4.38 -7.48 -15.02
CA GLY A 395 5.73 -7.09 -14.61
C GLY A 395 6.49 -8.15 -13.81
N SER A 396 7.77 -7.89 -13.57
CA SER A 396 8.66 -8.82 -12.89
C SER A 396 8.47 -8.80 -11.37
N THR A 397 8.74 -9.94 -10.74
CA THR A 397 8.82 -10.10 -9.28
C THR A 397 10.23 -10.53 -8.92
N THR A 398 10.95 -9.67 -8.20
CA THR A 398 12.30 -9.96 -7.71
C THR A 398 12.25 -10.31 -6.24
N ILE A 399 12.78 -11.48 -5.86
CA ILE A 399 12.99 -11.86 -4.46
C ILE A 399 14.50 -11.83 -4.23
N GLN A 400 14.95 -10.85 -3.46
CA GLN A 400 16.39 -10.70 -3.19
C GLN A 400 16.87 -11.74 -2.17
N GLN A 401 18.18 -11.96 -2.14
CA GLN A 401 18.81 -12.88 -1.20
C GLN A 401 18.46 -12.52 0.25
N GLY A 402 18.12 -13.52 1.05
CA GLY A 402 17.72 -13.34 2.46
C GLY A 402 16.25 -13.00 2.68
N ALA A 403 15.48 -12.75 1.61
CA ALA A 403 14.05 -12.45 1.68
C ALA A 403 13.18 -13.66 1.34
N THR A 404 11.93 -13.63 1.80
CA THR A 404 10.91 -14.63 1.50
C THR A 404 9.67 -13.97 0.88
N LEU A 405 9.17 -14.56 -0.21
CA LEU A 405 7.83 -14.28 -0.74
C LEU A 405 6.95 -15.52 -0.53
N ARG A 406 5.78 -15.32 0.08
CA ARG A 406 4.75 -16.35 0.23
C ARG A 406 3.53 -16.03 -0.62
N LEU A 407 3.06 -17.01 -1.38
CA LEU A 407 1.77 -16.95 -2.06
C LEU A 407 0.73 -17.74 -1.25
N GLY A 408 -0.26 -17.03 -0.73
CA GLY A 408 -1.27 -17.59 0.17
C GLY A 408 -0.81 -17.62 1.63
N SER A 409 -1.78 -17.65 2.54
CA SER A 409 -1.53 -17.65 4.00
C SER A 409 -1.35 -19.04 4.61
N GLY A 410 -1.51 -20.11 3.84
CA GLY A 410 -1.51 -21.48 4.37
C GLY A 410 -2.79 -21.87 5.13
N THR A 411 -3.79 -20.99 5.20
CA THR A 411 -5.05 -21.22 5.95
C THR A 411 -6.27 -20.99 5.08
N ALA A 412 -7.45 -21.43 5.57
CA ALA A 412 -8.71 -21.18 4.88
C ALA A 412 -8.96 -19.66 4.74
N GLY A 413 -9.01 -19.19 3.51
CA GLY A 413 -9.15 -17.77 3.18
C GLY A 413 -8.71 -17.53 1.74
N PRO A 414 -8.71 -16.28 1.25
CA PRO A 414 -8.17 -15.95 -0.07
C PRO A 414 -6.76 -16.51 -0.26
N ASP A 415 -6.51 -17.05 -1.45
CA ASP A 415 -5.22 -17.61 -1.84
C ASP A 415 -4.44 -16.57 -2.66
N GLY A 416 -3.10 -16.68 -2.67
CA GLY A 416 -2.22 -15.77 -3.39
C GLY A 416 -1.90 -16.26 -4.79
N SER A 417 -1.68 -15.35 -5.73
CA SER A 417 -1.16 -15.70 -7.05
C SER A 417 -0.36 -14.54 -7.64
N LEU A 418 0.51 -14.83 -8.59
CA LEU A 418 1.09 -13.83 -9.47
C LEU A 418 0.34 -13.85 -10.80
N TYR A 419 0.30 -12.70 -11.47
CA TYR A 419 -0.15 -12.66 -12.86
C TYR A 419 0.90 -13.36 -13.75
N ALA A 420 0.43 -14.16 -14.70
CA ALA A 420 1.28 -15.02 -15.55
C ALA A 420 0.80 -15.04 -17.01
N LYS A 421 0.21 -13.93 -17.46
CA LYS A 421 -0.36 -13.77 -18.82
C LYS A 421 0.25 -12.59 -19.59
N GLY A 422 0.94 -11.69 -18.89
CA GLY A 422 1.72 -10.59 -19.45
C GLY A 422 3.06 -11.07 -19.99
N SER A 423 3.62 -10.31 -20.93
CA SER A 423 4.92 -10.63 -21.53
C SER A 423 6.11 -10.32 -20.63
N LEU A 424 5.88 -9.53 -19.57
CA LEU A 424 6.91 -9.12 -18.61
C LEU A 424 6.88 -9.95 -17.33
N ASP A 425 5.89 -10.84 -17.20
CA ASP A 425 5.69 -11.67 -16.02
C ASP A 425 6.86 -12.67 -15.87
N ALA A 426 7.67 -12.46 -14.85
CA ALA A 426 8.78 -13.35 -14.50
C ALA A 426 9.08 -13.26 -13.01
N VAL A 427 9.66 -14.33 -12.45
CA VAL A 427 10.19 -14.37 -11.10
C VAL A 427 11.71 -14.52 -11.15
N SER A 428 12.42 -13.53 -10.60
CA SER A 428 13.84 -13.63 -10.29
C SER A 428 13.98 -13.89 -8.80
N ASP A 429 14.18 -15.15 -8.43
CA ASP A 429 14.27 -15.61 -7.06
C ASP A 429 15.73 -15.91 -6.67
N ASN A 430 16.30 -15.06 -5.82
CA ASN A 430 17.57 -15.30 -5.14
C ASN A 430 17.40 -15.51 -3.62
N GLY A 431 16.15 -15.51 -3.13
CA GLY A 431 15.77 -15.73 -1.75
C GLY A 431 14.98 -17.03 -1.61
N SER A 432 13.73 -16.93 -1.18
CA SER A 432 12.80 -18.06 -1.09
C SER A 432 11.41 -17.71 -1.60
N LEU A 433 10.94 -18.45 -2.59
CA LEU A 433 9.54 -18.47 -3.02
C LEU A 433 8.79 -19.65 -2.37
N ILE A 434 7.74 -19.36 -1.60
CA ILE A 434 6.91 -20.38 -0.95
C ILE A 434 5.47 -20.24 -1.44
N VAL A 435 4.85 -21.33 -1.89
CA VAL A 435 3.44 -21.35 -2.28
C VAL A 435 2.65 -22.18 -1.27
N GLN A 436 1.74 -21.54 -0.56
CA GLN A 436 0.97 -22.10 0.55
C GLN A 436 -0.53 -22.12 0.28
N ASN A 437 -0.95 -21.98 -0.98
CA ASN A 437 -2.36 -22.01 -1.34
C ASN A 437 -3.02 -23.32 -0.94
N VAL A 438 -4.21 -23.22 -0.35
CA VAL A 438 -4.93 -24.39 0.17
C VAL A 438 -6.08 -24.85 -0.72
N ARG A 439 -6.65 -23.96 -1.53
CA ARG A 439 -7.83 -24.27 -2.37
C ARG A 439 -7.61 -24.00 -3.84
N THR A 440 -6.90 -22.93 -4.17
CA THR A 440 -6.80 -22.39 -5.53
C THR A 440 -5.48 -22.83 -6.15
N PRO A 441 -5.51 -23.67 -7.21
CA PRO A 441 -4.32 -24.00 -7.96
C PRO A 441 -3.74 -22.74 -8.62
N VAL A 442 -2.42 -22.69 -8.74
CA VAL A 442 -1.71 -21.57 -9.37
C VAL A 442 -0.70 -22.05 -10.39
N THR A 443 -0.53 -21.26 -11.44
CA THR A 443 0.57 -21.38 -12.38
C THR A 443 1.53 -20.22 -12.11
N LEU A 444 2.80 -20.54 -11.87
CA LEU A 444 3.81 -19.51 -11.67
C LEU A 444 4.30 -18.96 -13.03
N PRO A 445 4.66 -17.67 -13.10
CA PRO A 445 5.50 -17.15 -14.18
C PRO A 445 6.83 -17.91 -14.25
N ALA A 446 7.63 -17.64 -15.29
CA ALA A 446 8.96 -18.26 -15.40
C ALA A 446 9.82 -17.94 -14.17
N VAL A 447 10.36 -18.97 -13.51
CA VAL A 447 11.15 -18.83 -12.28
C VAL A 447 12.63 -19.06 -12.56
N SER A 448 13.47 -18.13 -12.15
CA SER A 448 14.93 -18.11 -12.35
C SER A 448 15.67 -17.66 -11.09
N GLY A 449 17.00 -17.83 -11.04
CA GLY A 449 17.85 -17.34 -9.94
C GLY A 449 18.44 -18.43 -9.05
N SER A 450 19.08 -18.04 -7.94
CA SER A 450 19.75 -18.97 -7.00
C SER A 450 18.89 -19.39 -5.80
N GLY A 451 17.69 -18.83 -5.67
CA GLY A 451 16.78 -19.04 -4.55
C GLY A 451 16.08 -20.40 -4.57
N SER A 452 15.32 -20.67 -3.50
CA SER A 452 14.59 -21.93 -3.31
C SER A 452 13.10 -21.80 -3.61
N VAL A 453 12.53 -22.83 -4.22
CA VAL A 453 11.08 -22.94 -4.45
C VAL A 453 10.49 -23.99 -3.53
N THR A 454 9.46 -23.61 -2.75
CA THR A 454 8.76 -24.52 -1.84
C THR A 454 7.26 -24.55 -2.12
N GLN A 455 6.74 -25.74 -2.36
CA GLN A 455 5.31 -26.04 -2.39
C GLN A 455 4.88 -26.54 -1.00
N ASP A 456 4.11 -25.73 -0.29
CA ASP A 456 3.68 -25.96 1.10
C ASP A 456 2.19 -25.62 1.26
N GLY A 457 1.39 -25.98 0.25
CA GLY A 457 -0.05 -25.79 0.19
C GLY A 457 -0.73 -27.07 -0.27
N THR A 458 -2.01 -27.29 0.07
CA THR A 458 -2.74 -28.47 -0.42
C THR A 458 -3.18 -28.33 -1.88
N ALA A 459 -3.24 -27.10 -2.42
CA ALA A 459 -3.57 -26.86 -3.81
C ALA A 459 -2.34 -27.02 -4.73
N THR A 460 -2.57 -27.43 -5.97
CA THR A 460 -1.50 -27.65 -6.95
C THR A 460 -0.82 -26.34 -7.37
N THR A 461 0.51 -26.33 -7.38
CA THR A 461 1.32 -25.31 -8.05
C THR A 461 1.90 -25.87 -9.34
N THR A 462 1.78 -25.13 -10.44
CA THR A 462 2.31 -25.50 -11.75
C THR A 462 3.51 -24.63 -12.12
N LEU A 463 4.64 -25.27 -12.40
CA LEU A 463 5.84 -24.67 -12.99
C LEU A 463 5.85 -24.94 -14.50
N THR A 464 5.81 -23.88 -15.30
CA THR A 464 5.85 -23.97 -16.78
C THR A 464 7.22 -23.64 -17.36
N ALA A 465 8.06 -22.92 -16.60
CA ALA A 465 9.45 -22.65 -16.91
C ALA A 465 10.25 -22.54 -15.60
N ALA A 466 11.33 -23.31 -15.49
CA ALA A 466 12.20 -23.35 -14.33
C ALA A 466 13.67 -23.34 -14.79
N SER A 467 14.41 -22.30 -14.40
CA SER A 467 15.85 -22.19 -14.63
C SER A 467 16.61 -21.84 -13.35
N TYR A 468 15.93 -21.84 -12.20
CA TYR A 468 16.53 -21.61 -10.90
C TYR A 468 17.45 -22.79 -10.49
N THR A 469 18.39 -22.50 -9.60
CA THR A 469 19.45 -23.44 -9.18
C THR A 469 19.38 -23.83 -7.71
N GLY A 470 18.65 -23.10 -6.87
CA GLY A 470 18.42 -23.49 -5.49
C GLY A 470 17.52 -24.72 -5.36
N ALA A 471 17.26 -25.13 -4.12
CA ALA A 471 16.52 -26.36 -3.83
C ALA A 471 15.03 -26.23 -4.15
N THR A 472 14.43 -27.36 -4.52
CA THR A 472 12.97 -27.51 -4.67
C THR A 472 12.44 -28.35 -3.52
N THR A 473 11.47 -27.84 -2.75
CA THR A 473 10.82 -28.59 -1.68
C THR A 473 9.33 -28.76 -1.98
N VAL A 474 8.80 -29.97 -1.83
CA VAL A 474 7.37 -30.23 -1.77
C VAL A 474 7.06 -30.74 -0.37
N ALA A 475 6.51 -29.86 0.45
CA ALA A 475 6.07 -30.17 1.79
C ALA A 475 4.63 -30.65 1.80
N ARG A 476 3.72 -30.09 1.01
CA ARG A 476 2.31 -30.52 0.97
C ARG A 476 1.74 -30.36 -0.43
N GLY A 477 0.73 -31.17 -0.77
CA GLY A 477 0.04 -31.07 -2.07
C GLY A 477 0.95 -31.36 -3.25
N THR A 478 0.61 -30.79 -4.42
CA THR A 478 1.25 -31.14 -5.69
C THR A 478 2.07 -29.98 -6.26
N LEU A 479 3.33 -30.26 -6.59
CA LEU A 479 4.12 -29.44 -7.51
C LEU A 479 4.12 -30.11 -8.89
N ALA A 480 3.38 -29.56 -9.84
CA ALA A 480 3.33 -30.01 -11.22
C ALA A 480 4.35 -29.28 -12.09
N VAL A 481 5.14 -30.02 -12.85
CA VAL A 481 6.13 -29.49 -13.79
C VAL A 481 5.64 -29.79 -15.20
N VAL A 482 5.36 -28.74 -15.97
CA VAL A 482 4.70 -28.85 -17.28
C VAL A 482 5.55 -28.14 -18.34
N GLY A 483 6.13 -28.89 -19.28
CA GLY A 483 7.04 -28.34 -20.31
C GLY A 483 8.40 -27.88 -19.77
N ALA A 484 8.62 -27.89 -18.45
CA ALA A 484 9.85 -27.52 -17.78
C ALA A 484 10.63 -28.74 -17.26
N SER A 485 11.83 -28.50 -16.72
CA SER A 485 12.70 -29.49 -16.07
C SER A 485 13.19 -28.95 -14.74
N LEU A 486 13.39 -29.84 -13.77
CA LEU A 486 14.06 -29.52 -12.49
C LEU A 486 15.54 -29.91 -12.47
N SER A 487 16.12 -30.25 -13.63
CA SER A 487 17.54 -30.65 -13.71
C SER A 487 18.53 -29.54 -13.35
N SER A 488 18.12 -28.26 -13.33
CA SER A 488 18.94 -27.15 -12.84
C SER A 488 18.89 -26.99 -11.32
N SER A 489 17.82 -27.45 -10.66
CA SER A 489 17.67 -27.41 -9.20
C SER A 489 18.76 -28.22 -8.51
N SER A 490 19.29 -27.70 -7.41
CA SER A 490 20.30 -28.39 -6.60
C SER A 490 19.81 -29.72 -6.00
N GLY A 491 18.49 -29.90 -5.90
CA GLY A 491 17.87 -31.12 -5.42
C GLY A 491 16.38 -30.94 -5.16
N VAL A 492 15.65 -32.05 -5.15
CA VAL A 492 14.23 -32.09 -4.79
C VAL A 492 14.05 -32.81 -3.46
N ALA A 493 13.31 -32.21 -2.54
CA ALA A 493 12.92 -32.83 -1.27
C ALA A 493 11.40 -32.96 -1.17
N LEU A 494 10.89 -34.18 -0.97
CA LEU A 494 9.49 -34.45 -0.65
C LEU A 494 9.39 -34.77 0.84
N THR A 495 8.88 -33.84 1.63
CA THR A 495 9.10 -33.81 3.09
C THR A 495 7.90 -34.24 3.94
N ASP A 496 6.75 -34.50 3.30
CA ASP A 496 5.55 -35.05 3.94
C ASP A 496 4.97 -36.19 3.10
N GLY A 497 4.26 -37.13 3.73
CA GLY A 497 3.64 -38.25 3.03
C GLY A 497 2.54 -37.84 2.03
N SER A 498 2.00 -36.62 2.14
CA SER A 498 1.04 -36.05 1.18
C SER A 498 1.69 -35.31 0.00
N ALA A 499 3.02 -35.16 0.00
CA ALA A 499 3.74 -34.45 -1.05
C ALA A 499 3.70 -35.22 -2.38
N VAL A 500 3.38 -34.51 -3.47
CA VAL A 500 3.37 -35.05 -4.83
C VAL A 500 4.23 -34.18 -5.73
N LEU A 501 5.27 -34.76 -6.31
CA LEU A 501 5.97 -34.17 -7.45
C LEU A 501 5.41 -34.75 -8.74
N ASP A 502 4.74 -33.94 -9.55
CA ASP A 502 4.18 -34.37 -10.82
C ASP A 502 5.08 -33.96 -11.99
N LEU A 503 5.78 -34.94 -12.56
CA LEU A 503 6.61 -34.82 -13.76
C LEU A 503 5.92 -35.39 -15.00
N GLY A 504 4.61 -35.70 -14.93
CA GLY A 504 3.84 -36.36 -15.98
C GLY A 504 3.82 -35.61 -17.32
N ALA A 505 4.00 -34.29 -17.27
CA ALA A 505 4.12 -33.41 -18.44
C ALA A 505 5.45 -32.63 -18.47
N ALA A 506 6.45 -33.02 -17.67
CA ALA A 506 7.76 -32.38 -17.67
C ALA A 506 8.52 -32.66 -18.97
N SER A 507 9.41 -31.74 -19.36
CA SER A 507 10.31 -31.96 -20.51
C SER A 507 11.47 -32.92 -20.20
N SER A 508 11.69 -33.23 -18.92
CA SER A 508 12.68 -34.21 -18.46
C SER A 508 12.32 -34.77 -17.09
N THR A 509 12.57 -36.06 -16.89
CA THR A 509 12.46 -36.79 -15.61
C THR A 509 13.80 -36.89 -14.88
N THR A 510 14.73 -35.96 -15.11
CA THR A 510 16.04 -35.92 -14.45
C THR A 510 16.05 -34.97 -13.27
N LEU A 511 16.52 -35.47 -12.11
CA LEU A 511 16.73 -34.71 -10.88
C LEU A 511 18.19 -34.82 -10.46
N ARG A 512 18.79 -33.76 -9.90
CA ARG A 512 20.18 -33.84 -9.38
C ARG A 512 20.30 -34.66 -8.10
N LYS A 513 19.29 -34.52 -7.24
CA LYS A 513 19.16 -35.20 -5.96
C LYS A 513 17.67 -35.36 -5.67
N LEU A 514 17.31 -36.45 -4.99
CA LEU A 514 15.96 -36.70 -4.50
C LEU A 514 16.04 -37.17 -3.05
N ASP A 515 15.52 -36.37 -2.13
CA ASP A 515 15.24 -36.76 -0.76
C ASP A 515 13.72 -36.96 -0.63
N VAL A 516 13.27 -38.10 -0.09
CA VAL A 516 11.85 -38.43 -0.07
C VAL A 516 11.47 -39.16 1.22
N VAL A 517 10.34 -38.78 1.79
CA VAL A 517 9.75 -39.48 2.95
C VAL A 517 8.73 -40.52 2.49
N THR A 518 8.48 -41.52 3.34
CA THR A 518 7.47 -42.54 3.08
C THR A 518 6.09 -41.94 2.82
N GLY A 519 5.39 -42.49 1.83
CA GLY A 519 4.06 -42.04 1.39
C GLY A 519 4.09 -40.98 0.28
N ALA A 520 5.16 -40.18 0.20
CA ALA A 520 5.30 -39.17 -0.83
C ALA A 520 5.36 -39.78 -2.24
N LYS A 521 4.92 -39.01 -3.23
CA LYS A 521 4.70 -39.50 -4.59
C LYS A 521 5.50 -38.76 -5.64
N VAL A 522 5.95 -39.48 -6.65
CA VAL A 522 6.45 -38.94 -7.92
C VAL A 522 5.60 -39.47 -9.06
N ILE A 523 4.99 -38.59 -9.84
CA ILE A 523 4.23 -38.97 -11.05
C ILE A 523 5.15 -38.80 -12.27
N LEU A 524 5.23 -39.83 -13.09
CA LEU A 524 5.98 -39.83 -14.35
C LEU A 524 5.04 -39.95 -15.55
N PRO A 525 5.47 -39.53 -16.75
CA PRO A 525 4.71 -39.75 -17.98
C PRO A 525 4.39 -41.24 -18.17
N GLY A 526 3.20 -41.58 -18.71
CA GLY A 526 2.77 -42.99 -18.84
C GLY A 526 3.71 -43.87 -19.67
N GLY A 527 4.49 -43.27 -20.58
CA GLY A 527 5.53 -43.96 -21.38
C GLY A 527 6.95 -43.79 -20.87
N ALA A 528 7.15 -43.28 -19.65
CA ALA A 528 8.49 -43.04 -19.10
C ALA A 528 9.25 -44.37 -18.97
N ARG A 529 10.45 -44.42 -19.54
CA ARG A 529 11.34 -45.60 -19.49
C ARG A 529 12.24 -45.58 -18.26
N SER A 530 12.62 -44.39 -17.81
CA SER A 530 13.56 -44.22 -16.69
C SER A 530 13.25 -42.96 -15.87
N LEU A 531 13.71 -43.01 -14.62
CA LEU A 531 13.87 -41.86 -13.74
C LEU A 531 15.37 -41.70 -13.46
N THR A 532 15.90 -40.50 -13.64
CA THR A 532 17.32 -40.22 -13.38
C THR A 532 17.47 -39.37 -12.13
N VAL A 533 18.26 -39.83 -11.16
CA VAL A 533 18.63 -39.07 -9.95
C VAL A 533 20.15 -39.04 -9.83
N GLY A 534 20.74 -37.84 -9.89
CA GLY A 534 22.20 -37.68 -9.91
C GLY A 534 22.79 -38.37 -11.13
N SER A 535 23.72 -39.30 -10.93
CA SER A 535 24.30 -40.14 -11.99
C SER A 535 23.59 -41.48 -12.16
N GLN A 536 22.51 -41.75 -11.41
CA GLN A 536 21.77 -43.01 -11.47
C GLN A 536 20.56 -42.86 -12.39
N GLU A 537 20.62 -43.49 -13.56
CA GLU A 537 19.45 -43.73 -14.40
C GLU A 537 18.89 -45.12 -14.08
N VAL A 538 17.63 -45.18 -13.67
CA VAL A 538 16.98 -46.45 -13.30
C VAL A 538 15.73 -46.66 -14.15
N GLU A 539 15.65 -47.82 -14.79
CA GLU A 539 14.51 -48.23 -15.60
C GLU A 539 13.26 -48.43 -14.73
N VAL A 540 12.12 -47.93 -15.21
CA VAL A 540 10.82 -48.10 -14.53
C VAL A 540 10.19 -49.42 -14.97
N SER A 541 10.65 -50.53 -14.38
CA SER A 541 10.17 -51.89 -14.65
C SER A 541 9.65 -52.59 -13.40
N GLY A 542 8.81 -53.62 -13.57
CA GLY A 542 8.22 -54.38 -12.44
C GLY A 542 7.30 -53.55 -11.53
N ASP A 543 7.19 -53.95 -10.26
CA ASP A 543 6.28 -53.33 -9.29
C ASP A 543 6.99 -52.37 -8.31
N THR A 544 8.33 -52.31 -8.36
CA THR A 544 9.14 -51.48 -7.45
C THR A 544 10.33 -50.85 -8.16
N LEU A 545 10.74 -49.66 -7.71
CA LEU A 545 11.89 -48.91 -8.22
C LEU A 545 12.78 -48.50 -7.04
N SER A 546 14.10 -48.68 -7.15
CA SER A 546 15.07 -48.16 -6.16
C SER A 546 15.96 -47.11 -6.82
N VAL A 547 15.91 -45.87 -6.34
CA VAL A 547 16.66 -44.74 -6.91
C VAL A 547 16.88 -43.66 -5.87
N GLY A 548 18.05 -43.02 -5.86
CA GLY A 548 18.33 -41.91 -4.93
C GLY A 548 18.33 -42.32 -3.45
N GLY A 549 18.53 -43.61 -3.14
CA GLY A 549 18.47 -44.14 -1.78
C GLY A 549 17.07 -44.45 -1.25
N ALA A 550 16.03 -44.25 -2.07
CA ALA A 550 14.64 -44.59 -1.73
C ALA A 550 14.11 -45.77 -2.56
N VAL A 551 13.12 -46.46 -2.01
CA VAL A 551 12.37 -47.54 -2.69
C VAL A 551 10.94 -47.06 -2.91
N PHE A 552 10.43 -47.26 -4.12
CA PHE A 552 9.07 -46.89 -4.52
C PHE A 552 8.28 -48.11 -4.95
N SER A 553 6.98 -48.17 -4.65
CA SER A 553 6.04 -49.01 -5.41
C SER A 553 5.65 -48.29 -6.70
N ILE A 554 5.36 -49.07 -7.74
CA ILE A 554 4.96 -48.57 -9.06
C ILE A 554 3.49 -48.92 -9.29
N ALA A 555 2.64 -47.91 -9.44
CA ALA A 555 1.27 -48.07 -9.92
C ALA A 555 1.15 -47.55 -11.36
N ARG A 556 0.63 -48.39 -12.25
CA ARG A 556 0.41 -48.05 -13.66
C ARG A 556 -1.05 -47.69 -13.87
N THR A 557 -1.31 -46.42 -14.17
CA THR A 557 -2.65 -45.94 -14.51
C THR A 557 -2.69 -45.62 -16.01
N GLY A 558 -3.89 -45.56 -16.59
CA GLY A 558 -4.07 -45.21 -18.00
C GLY A 558 -3.71 -43.75 -18.27
N GLY A 559 -2.42 -43.43 -18.36
CA GLY A 559 -1.90 -42.10 -18.70
C GLY A 559 -0.64 -41.67 -17.94
N HIS A 560 -0.35 -42.26 -16.78
CA HIS A 560 0.83 -41.93 -15.97
C HIS A 560 1.35 -43.14 -15.17
N LEU A 561 2.56 -43.00 -14.64
CA LEU A 561 3.13 -43.94 -13.67
C LEU A 561 3.22 -43.21 -12.33
N GLU A 562 2.65 -43.80 -11.28
CA GLU A 562 2.76 -43.26 -9.92
C GLU A 562 3.79 -44.06 -9.13
N LEU A 563 4.82 -43.38 -8.64
CA LEU A 563 5.83 -43.91 -7.73
C LEU A 563 5.49 -43.49 -6.31
N THR A 564 5.23 -44.42 -5.40
CA THR A 564 4.96 -44.10 -3.98
C THR A 564 6.11 -44.57 -3.11
N ALA A 565 6.75 -43.67 -2.37
CA ALA A 565 7.88 -43.98 -1.51
C ALA A 565 7.48 -44.90 -0.36
N GLN A 566 8.26 -45.95 -0.12
CA GLN A 566 7.99 -46.95 0.91
C GLN A 566 8.73 -46.64 2.21
N ALA A 567 8.34 -47.30 3.29
CA ALA A 567 9.12 -47.28 4.53
C ALA A 567 10.49 -47.93 4.28
N ALA A 568 11.55 -47.35 4.84
CA ALA A 568 12.85 -48.02 4.88
C ALA A 568 12.70 -49.30 5.72
N GLY A 569 12.56 -50.45 5.07
CA GLY A 569 12.27 -51.72 5.74
C GLY A 569 12.97 -52.88 5.04
N ALA A 570 13.72 -53.63 5.85
CA ALA A 570 14.45 -54.87 5.58
C ALA A 570 14.04 -55.61 4.29
N GLN A 571 15.04 -55.91 3.46
CA GLN A 571 14.93 -56.85 2.35
C GLN A 571 14.23 -58.13 2.81
N ALA A 572 12.95 -58.27 2.47
CA ALA A 572 12.28 -59.55 2.53
C ALA A 572 12.71 -60.36 1.31
N SER A 573 13.85 -61.04 1.43
CA SER A 573 14.12 -62.21 0.60
C SER A 573 13.14 -63.30 1.01
N ALA A 574 12.21 -63.66 0.12
CA ALA A 574 11.55 -64.96 0.19
C ALA A 574 11.18 -65.43 -1.21
N SER A 575 12.01 -66.36 -1.68
CA SER A 575 11.84 -67.27 -2.80
C SER A 575 10.50 -68.02 -2.77
N ALA A 576 10.05 -68.37 -3.97
CA ALA A 576 8.93 -69.24 -4.28
C ALA A 576 8.96 -70.61 -3.57
N SER A 577 7.78 -71.13 -3.21
CA SER A 577 7.35 -72.50 -3.54
C SER A 577 5.86 -72.68 -3.19
N ALA A 578 5.15 -73.36 -4.09
CA ALA A 578 3.71 -73.62 -4.04
C ALA A 578 3.36 -74.98 -3.39
N THR A 579 2.05 -75.14 -3.13
CA THR A 579 1.19 -76.37 -3.14
C THR A 579 0.64 -76.99 -1.83
N SER A 580 -0.70 -77.07 -1.85
CA SER A 580 -1.67 -78.10 -1.38
C SER A 580 -1.94 -78.38 0.13
N ALA A 581 -3.06 -77.82 0.62
CA ALA A 581 -4.33 -78.44 1.11
C ALA A 581 -4.38 -79.60 2.17
N PRO A 582 -5.49 -79.73 2.96
CA PRO A 582 -5.55 -80.07 4.41
C PRO A 582 -6.24 -81.45 4.70
N PRO A 583 -6.85 -81.82 5.88
CA PRO A 583 -7.07 -81.15 7.18
C PRO A 583 -6.88 -82.02 8.47
N GLY A 584 -6.86 -81.38 9.65
CA GLY A 584 -6.85 -82.07 10.95
C GLY A 584 -7.33 -81.20 12.11
N ARG A 585 -8.23 -81.75 12.93
CA ARG A 585 -9.06 -81.12 13.96
C ARG A 585 -8.38 -80.96 15.34
N THR A 586 -9.03 -80.11 16.17
CA THR A 586 -9.17 -80.12 17.65
C THR A 586 -8.00 -79.70 18.55
N GLY A 587 -8.34 -78.90 19.57
CA GLY A 587 -7.61 -78.90 20.85
C GLY A 587 -7.59 -77.56 21.58
N ALA A 588 -8.49 -77.37 22.53
CA ALA A 588 -8.51 -76.26 23.49
C ALA A 588 -7.34 -76.31 24.49
N SER A 589 -6.94 -75.16 25.02
CA SER A 589 -6.81 -74.88 26.47
C SER A 589 -5.98 -73.60 26.76
N ALA A 590 -6.58 -72.70 27.52
CA ALA A 590 -5.90 -71.75 28.41
C ALA A 590 -5.49 -72.50 29.71
N PRO A 591 -4.71 -71.98 30.70
CA PRO A 591 -4.97 -70.66 31.32
C PRO A 591 -3.80 -69.90 32.01
N ALA A 592 -4.16 -68.70 32.49
CA ALA A 592 -3.85 -68.06 33.78
C ALA A 592 -2.51 -67.33 34.08
N GLY A 593 -2.68 -66.16 34.72
CA GLY A 593 -1.73 -65.49 35.64
C GLY A 593 -1.52 -63.99 35.35
N SER A 594 -2.41 -63.07 35.77
CA SER A 594 -2.38 -62.28 37.03
C SER A 594 -1.19 -61.29 37.13
N THR A 595 -1.30 -59.97 37.31
CA THR A 595 -1.94 -59.19 38.40
C THR A 595 -1.88 -57.68 38.02
N ALA A 596 -2.95 -56.90 38.18
CA ALA A 596 -3.21 -55.86 39.21
C ALA A 596 -2.32 -54.58 39.11
N ALA A 597 -2.75 -53.34 39.32
CA ALA A 597 -4.03 -52.66 39.57
C ALA A 597 -3.75 -51.14 39.54
N GLY A 598 -4.76 -50.30 39.31
CA GLY A 598 -4.69 -48.87 39.66
C GLY A 598 -5.55 -47.90 38.85
N SER A 599 -6.86 -47.89 39.11
CA SER A 599 -7.73 -46.71 38.92
C SER A 599 -8.27 -46.31 40.30
N PRO A 600 -8.63 -45.05 40.57
CA PRO A 600 -9.94 -44.48 40.17
C PRO A 600 -9.82 -42.95 39.84
N ALA A 601 -10.82 -42.17 39.41
CA ALA A 601 -12.22 -42.34 39.08
C ALA A 601 -12.63 -41.16 38.17
N ALA A 602 -13.69 -41.38 37.41
CA ALA A 602 -14.40 -40.42 36.59
C ALA A 602 -15.46 -39.64 37.38
N HIS A 603 -15.86 -38.48 36.85
CA HIS A 603 -17.23 -37.95 36.72
C HIS A 603 -17.11 -36.70 35.81
N GLY A 604 -17.92 -36.39 34.81
CA GLY A 604 -19.22 -36.89 34.37
C GLY A 604 -20.08 -35.69 33.93
N GLY A 605 -20.79 -35.81 32.80
CA GLY A 605 -21.88 -34.91 32.35
C GLY A 605 -21.49 -33.98 31.20
N GLN A 606 -21.75 -34.29 29.92
CA GLN A 606 -23.02 -34.28 29.17
C GLN A 606 -23.82 -32.96 29.22
N GLY A 607 -24.02 -32.39 28.03
CA GLY A 607 -24.99 -31.36 27.71
C GLY A 607 -25.17 -31.24 26.20
N ARG A 608 -26.09 -32.03 25.64
CA ARG A 608 -26.68 -31.86 24.30
C ARG A 608 -27.90 -30.97 24.46
N GLU A 609 -28.06 -29.95 23.63
CA GLU A 609 -29.39 -29.45 23.27
C GLU A 609 -29.49 -29.13 21.77
N VAL A 610 -30.61 -29.59 21.24
CA VAL A 610 -31.17 -29.38 19.90
C VAL A 610 -32.19 -28.26 20.05
N LEU A 611 -32.17 -27.25 19.18
CA LEU A 611 -33.34 -26.38 18.99
C LEU A 611 -33.64 -26.14 17.51
N ALA A 612 -34.94 -26.15 17.26
CA ALA A 612 -35.61 -26.37 16.00
C ALA A 612 -35.95 -25.07 15.26
N SER A 613 -36.30 -25.28 14.01
CA SER A 613 -36.91 -24.39 13.02
C SER A 613 -38.12 -23.60 13.55
N VAL A 614 -38.22 -22.32 13.16
CA VAL A 614 -39.50 -21.60 13.04
C VAL A 614 -39.51 -20.84 11.73
N ALA A 615 -40.47 -21.18 10.88
CA ALA A 615 -40.91 -20.40 9.73
C ALA A 615 -42.26 -19.75 10.09
N VAL A 616 -42.39 -18.43 9.88
CA VAL A 616 -43.68 -17.74 9.76
C VAL A 616 -43.53 -16.66 8.68
N ALA A 617 -44.54 -16.57 7.82
CA ALA A 617 -44.64 -15.70 6.65
C ALA A 617 -45.54 -14.48 6.90
N LEU A 618 -45.45 -13.53 5.95
CA LEU A 618 -46.39 -12.46 5.55
C LEU A 618 -46.49 -11.18 6.41
N ALA A 619 -46.19 -10.01 5.81
CA ALA A 619 -47.17 -9.20 5.07
C ALA A 619 -46.53 -7.94 4.45
N ALA A 620 -47.21 -7.41 3.42
CA ALA A 620 -46.79 -6.40 2.47
C ALA A 620 -46.77 -4.94 3.00
N ALA A 621 -45.95 -4.10 2.36
CA ALA A 621 -46.26 -2.69 2.14
C ALA A 621 -45.59 -2.19 0.86
N ALA A 622 -46.41 -1.61 -0.03
CA ALA A 622 -46.06 -1.07 -1.33
C ALA A 622 -46.01 0.47 -1.30
N GLY A 623 -45.27 1.05 -2.26
CA GLY A 623 -45.32 2.46 -2.66
C GLY A 623 -44.09 3.27 -2.19
N ILE A 624 -43.44 4.13 -2.96
CA ILE A 624 -43.72 4.74 -4.27
C ILE A 624 -42.34 5.12 -4.84
N ALA A 625 -42.01 4.71 -6.07
CA ALA A 625 -40.83 5.21 -6.80
C ALA A 625 -41.29 5.83 -8.13
N THR A 626 -41.04 7.13 -8.24
CA THR A 626 -41.39 8.00 -9.37
C THR A 626 -40.51 7.71 -10.60
N LEU A 627 -41.16 7.63 -11.76
CA LEU A 627 -40.60 7.44 -13.09
C LEU A 627 -39.79 8.66 -13.58
N VAL A 628 -38.65 8.40 -14.24
CA VAL A 628 -38.12 9.25 -15.33
C VAL A 628 -37.59 8.33 -16.45
N PRO A 629 -37.95 8.56 -17.73
CA PRO A 629 -37.82 7.55 -18.79
C PRO A 629 -36.47 7.55 -19.52
N ARG A 630 -35.96 6.34 -19.79
CA ARG A 630 -34.89 6.05 -20.76
C ARG A 630 -35.45 6.08 -22.19
N ARG A 631 -34.87 6.92 -23.06
CA ARG A 631 -35.05 6.81 -24.52
C ARG A 631 -34.14 5.72 -25.09
N ARG A 632 -34.75 4.75 -25.78
CA ARG A 632 -34.13 3.82 -26.71
C ARG A 632 -34.07 4.45 -28.11
N HIS A 633 -32.95 4.24 -28.80
CA HIS A 633 -32.82 3.86 -30.22
C HIS A 633 -31.32 3.59 -30.42
N GLY A 634 -30.83 2.54 -31.09
CA GLY A 634 -31.43 1.66 -32.06
C GLY A 634 -30.38 1.41 -33.14
N GLY A 635 -29.70 0.26 -33.03
CA GLY A 635 -29.06 -0.59 -34.06
C GLY A 635 -28.42 -0.03 -35.35
N THR A 636 -27.25 -0.63 -35.63
CA THR A 636 -26.70 -1.03 -36.96
C THR A 636 -26.29 0.12 -37.91
N ASP A 637 -25.15 0.11 -38.62
CA ASP A 637 -24.59 -0.97 -39.43
C ASP A 637 -23.13 -0.63 -39.87
N ARG A 638 -22.44 -1.64 -40.42
CA ARG A 638 -21.06 -1.68 -40.96
C ARG A 638 -20.75 -0.61 -42.03
N ARG A 639 -19.49 -0.13 -42.11
CA ARG A 639 -18.58 -0.28 -43.29
C ARG A 639 -17.20 0.44 -43.17
N ARG A 640 -16.18 -0.36 -43.51
CA ARG A 640 -14.84 -0.16 -44.14
C ARG A 640 -14.25 1.24 -44.44
N ARG A 641 -12.93 1.32 -44.13
CA ARG A 641 -11.74 1.82 -44.89
C ARG A 641 -11.86 3.03 -45.83
N HIS A 642 -11.01 4.04 -45.57
CA HIS A 642 -9.89 4.57 -46.38
C HIS A 642 -9.15 5.57 -45.44
N GLY A 643 -7.83 5.76 -45.39
CA GLY A 643 -6.81 5.67 -46.43
C GLY A 643 -6.37 7.08 -46.86
N ARG A 644 -5.67 7.82 -45.99
CA ARG A 644 -4.53 8.72 -46.27
C ARG A 644 -3.98 9.31 -44.99
#